data_AF-A0A7C3AJC7-F1
#
_entry.id   AF-A0A7C3AJC7-F1
#
_cell.length_a   1.000
_cell.length_b   1.000
_cell.length_c   1.000
_cell.angle_alpha   90.00
_cell.angle_beta   90.00
_cell.angle_gamma   90.00
#
_symmetry.space_group_name_H-M   'P 1'
#
loop_
_entity.id
_entity.type
_entity.pdbx_description
1 polymer ?
#
loop_
_entity_poly.entity_id
_entity_poly.type
_entity_poly.pdbx_seq_one_letter_code
_entity_poly.pdbx_strand_id
1 'polypeptide(L)'
;MNRIIRFILLVSLILPFLASDSGVTGASFTDVESSTGNVLQNWLPKMWVQTSQADFEAGVLSNVDTTTSSGDVVLASLSNWYDTDWGYRRAITIDHTMVQDVADPSTTYADFPVLVYATGLSNIEAGGADIRFTSSDGITELPREIESYAGGTLYAWVKVTLTKDSSDSSDDVIYMYYGNSSATEPDPSSPYGSENVWDTDFVMVQHLQETSGTHFDSTSYSNDSSYVLVTQQGTASGKINGTDEFDGIDDYITIVNSSDINIGIHGQRTVSAWFNVADTAARQVIFEEGAGIRGLNMYIDSGNLYVGAWNEPSGESNWQGTWLSTAINPNTWYHVVAWLDGGSTITPNALKGYLNGVEFGSGDGSQLWGHSGDIAIGRNGGSKFHDGDDTSAGECFDGLIDEVQISNTPRDAEWIITGYNNQEIPGGFGLIGSEETLYASSGSLASQVFDSGPGAAWYDSAWSYRRPVTLSPVTSVANYPVLVTLTTATMGNPYTGVNADGSDIRFTGADKTTLQDHWVESWDSTGTSTIWVEVQASGTSTVYMYYGNAAASSASDGDSVFDFFDDFGDGDISDWSQYGSGTVQVANDGGNSVLLKTISNDPNGGYSIFNNGALSDFEVVFRTKRINETGGAQNRYGIEDGSYNGYGPRMADFNSLPAAFAIERRTSGVGSNIVSTNTSAYEWNTWMTVKFRKYGSTLEFELYNSLGSLVESITTTDSSYNSFDRFVVHGGWEFYTDDIRVRKYVSSESVTSLGSQELPDTTSWIGLSWDETLAGNTDITFEVRASDTPFAKDAVSPSWVAVGGTSPVVSGLPSGRYMQWRATLTTSDPANTPILHEVIIYYD
;
A
#
# COMPACT_ATOMS: atom_id res chain seq x y z
N MET A 1 -51.24 -34.39 -21.43
CA MET A 1 -50.15 -35.25 -21.97
C MET A 1 -48.89 -34.87 -21.19
N ASN A 2 -48.36 -35.81 -20.38
CA ASN A 2 -46.99 -35.91 -19.79
C ASN A 2 -46.18 -34.61 -19.60
N ARG A 3 -45.64 -34.22 -18.43
CA ARG A 3 -45.23 -34.96 -17.22
C ARG A 3 -44.91 -33.98 -16.06
N ILE A 4 -45.28 -34.41 -14.85
CA ILE A 4 -44.58 -34.27 -13.55
C ILE A 4 -44.52 -32.89 -12.88
N ILE A 5 -45.44 -32.75 -11.92
CA ILE A 5 -45.46 -31.81 -10.79
C ILE A 5 -44.72 -32.47 -9.61
N ARG A 6 -43.84 -31.75 -8.92
CA ARG A 6 -43.54 -31.99 -7.48
C ARG A 6 -43.51 -30.65 -6.73
N PHE A 7 -44.22 -30.67 -5.62
CA PHE A 7 -44.65 -29.55 -4.78
C PHE A 7 -43.51 -28.86 -4.03
N ILE A 8 -43.57 -27.53 -4.02
CA ILE A 8 -42.89 -26.62 -3.09
C ILE A 8 -43.69 -26.61 -1.79
N LEU A 9 -43.03 -26.85 -0.65
CA LEU A 9 -43.60 -26.59 0.68
C LEU A 9 -43.03 -25.26 1.18
N LEU A 10 -43.84 -24.21 1.09
CA LEU A 10 -43.61 -22.90 1.69
C LEU A 10 -43.94 -23.01 3.19
N VAL A 11 -43.00 -22.70 4.08
CA VAL A 11 -43.30 -22.34 5.46
C VAL A 11 -42.71 -20.97 5.71
N SER A 12 -43.59 -19.96 5.66
CA SER A 12 -43.31 -18.62 6.15
C SER A 12 -43.24 -18.64 7.68
N LEU A 13 -42.18 -18.08 8.25
CA LEU A 13 -42.21 -17.51 9.60
C LEU A 13 -41.64 -16.10 9.55
N ILE A 14 -42.52 -15.12 9.72
CA ILE A 14 -42.21 -13.72 9.97
C ILE A 14 -42.07 -13.57 11.49
N LEU A 15 -40.98 -12.98 11.97
CA LEU A 15 -40.96 -12.20 13.21
C LEU A 15 -39.88 -11.10 13.14
N PRO A 16 -40.13 -9.91 13.72
CA PRO A 16 -39.44 -8.68 13.37
C PRO A 16 -38.26 -8.33 14.30
N PHE A 17 -37.44 -7.40 13.81
CA PHE A 17 -36.34 -6.69 14.47
C PHE A 17 -36.54 -6.37 15.95
N LEU A 18 -35.49 -6.59 16.74
CA LEU A 18 -35.09 -5.80 17.91
C LEU A 18 -33.57 -5.87 18.07
N ALA A 19 -32.91 -4.71 18.09
CA ALA A 19 -31.48 -4.54 18.31
C ALA A 19 -31.10 -4.78 19.78
N SER A 20 -29.94 -5.40 20.03
CA SER A 20 -28.93 -4.90 20.97
C SER A 20 -27.72 -5.86 21.04
N ASP A 21 -26.62 -5.21 21.35
CA ASP A 21 -25.22 -5.62 21.52
C ASP A 21 -24.95 -6.86 22.39
N SER A 22 -23.68 -7.29 22.34
CA SER A 22 -22.94 -8.21 23.23
C SER A 22 -22.98 -9.71 22.93
N GLY A 23 -21.76 -10.26 22.78
CA GLY A 23 -21.48 -11.53 22.14
C GLY A 23 -21.77 -12.80 22.94
N VAL A 24 -21.71 -13.92 22.21
CA VAL A 24 -21.61 -15.26 22.78
C VAL A 24 -20.74 -16.12 21.86
N THR A 25 -19.62 -16.57 22.41
CA THR A 25 -18.85 -17.73 21.98
C THR A 25 -19.72 -18.99 22.00
N GLY A 26 -19.68 -19.78 20.93
CA GLY A 26 -20.34 -21.09 20.92
C GLY A 26 -19.93 -21.94 19.71
N ALA A 27 -18.69 -22.42 19.68
CA ALA A 27 -18.36 -23.55 18.81
C ALA A 27 -18.79 -24.84 19.51
N SER A 28 -19.80 -25.54 18.96
CA SER A 28 -20.13 -26.90 19.37
C SER A 28 -19.50 -27.89 18.40
N PHE A 29 -18.59 -28.73 18.88
CA PHE A 29 -18.25 -29.98 18.21
C PHE A 29 -18.53 -31.12 19.17
N THR A 30 -19.35 -32.07 18.71
CA THR A 30 -19.59 -33.33 19.40
C THR A 30 -18.70 -34.36 18.74
N ASP A 31 -17.70 -34.87 19.45
CA ASP A 31 -16.96 -36.04 19.03
C ASP A 31 -17.52 -37.28 19.73
N VAL A 32 -17.82 -38.30 18.94
CA VAL A 32 -18.23 -39.63 19.40
C VAL A 32 -17.13 -40.59 18.99
N GLU A 33 -16.04 -40.64 19.75
CA GLU A 33 -15.12 -41.77 19.75
C GLU A 33 -14.64 -42.05 21.17
N SER A 34 -14.98 -43.24 21.66
CA SER A 34 -14.57 -43.72 22.97
C SER A 34 -13.16 -44.31 22.90
N SER A 35 -12.15 -43.50 23.19
CA SER A 35 -10.86 -44.04 23.65
C SER A 35 -10.33 -43.23 24.83
N THR A 36 -10.18 -43.92 25.96
CA THR A 36 -9.64 -43.38 27.20
C THR A 36 -8.12 -43.28 27.09
N GLY A 37 -7.57 -42.07 27.02
CA GLY A 37 -6.12 -41.86 27.14
C GLY A 37 -5.50 -40.63 26.48
N ASN A 38 -6.21 -39.85 25.65
CA ASN A 38 -5.61 -38.65 25.06
C ASN A 38 -5.81 -37.42 25.95
N VAL A 39 -4.71 -36.88 26.47
CA VAL A 39 -4.65 -35.50 26.96
C VAL A 39 -4.60 -34.61 25.73
N LEU A 40 -5.75 -34.11 25.28
CA LEU A 40 -5.83 -33.01 24.33
C LEU A 40 -5.36 -31.73 25.05
N GLN A 41 -4.07 -31.41 24.96
CA GLN A 41 -3.71 -29.99 24.93
C GLN A 41 -4.18 -29.47 23.58
N ASN A 42 -5.34 -28.81 23.55
CA ASN A 42 -5.77 -28.04 22.40
C ASN A 42 -4.73 -26.95 22.14
N TRP A 43 -3.85 -27.21 21.18
CA TRP A 43 -3.02 -26.18 20.59
C TRP A 43 -3.91 -25.46 19.56
N LEU A 44 -4.55 -24.37 19.98
CA LEU A 44 -5.23 -23.46 19.06
C LEU A 44 -4.14 -22.51 18.53
N PRO A 45 -3.78 -22.56 17.24
CA PRO A 45 -2.89 -21.57 16.66
C PRO A 45 -3.45 -20.17 16.86
N LYS A 46 -2.59 -19.18 17.07
CA LYS A 46 -3.00 -17.78 16.97
C LYS A 46 -3.18 -17.45 15.49
N MET A 47 -4.13 -16.56 15.19
CA MET A 47 -4.47 -16.20 13.81
C MET A 47 -4.58 -14.69 13.64
N TRP A 48 -4.07 -14.20 12.51
CA TRP A 48 -4.42 -12.88 11.96
C TRP A 48 -5.34 -13.09 10.77
N VAL A 49 -6.45 -12.35 10.72
CA VAL A 49 -7.46 -12.44 9.66
C VAL A 49 -7.59 -11.05 9.03
N GLN A 50 -7.54 -10.95 7.71
CA GLN A 50 -7.89 -9.75 6.96
C GLN A 50 -9.14 -10.01 6.12
N THR A 51 -10.20 -9.26 6.41
CA THR A 51 -11.53 -9.41 5.76
C THR A 51 -12.23 -8.07 5.50
N SER A 52 -11.71 -6.96 6.02
CA SER A 52 -12.32 -5.64 5.80
C SER A 52 -11.49 -4.79 4.84
N GLN A 53 -12.15 -3.84 4.17
CA GLN A 53 -11.50 -2.82 3.36
C GLN A 53 -10.35 -2.13 4.12
N ALA A 54 -10.57 -1.77 5.38
CA ALA A 54 -9.55 -1.12 6.21
C ALA A 54 -8.33 -2.03 6.47
N ASP A 55 -8.55 -3.35 6.60
CA ASP A 55 -7.45 -4.31 6.77
C ASP A 55 -6.59 -4.38 5.52
N PHE A 56 -7.19 -4.40 4.33
CA PHE A 56 -6.46 -4.42 3.07
C PHE A 56 -5.76 -3.08 2.77
N GLU A 57 -6.43 -1.95 3.02
CA GLU A 57 -5.87 -0.60 2.86
C GLU A 57 -4.70 -0.28 3.82
N ALA A 58 -4.57 -1.02 4.93
CA ALA A 58 -3.39 -0.94 5.79
C ALA A 58 -2.09 -1.36 5.06
N GLY A 59 -2.21 -2.11 3.97
CA GLY A 59 -1.12 -2.60 3.11
C GLY A 59 -0.59 -1.59 2.08
N VAL A 60 -0.03 -2.11 0.99
CA VAL A 60 0.42 -1.37 -0.19
C VAL A 60 -0.33 -1.93 -1.40
N LEU A 61 -1.14 -1.08 -2.03
CA LEU A 61 -2.00 -1.43 -3.16
C LEU A 61 -1.40 -0.91 -4.46
N SER A 62 -1.50 -1.70 -5.54
CA SER A 62 -1.12 -1.29 -6.89
C SER A 62 -2.06 -1.94 -7.90
N ASN A 63 -2.77 -1.14 -8.70
CA ASN A 63 -3.75 -1.60 -9.70
C ASN A 63 -4.80 -2.58 -9.14
N VAL A 64 -5.15 -2.43 -7.87
CA VAL A 64 -6.24 -3.15 -7.20
C VAL A 64 -7.20 -2.16 -6.58
N ASP A 65 -8.46 -2.56 -6.42
CA ASP A 65 -9.52 -1.79 -5.81
C ASP A 65 -10.13 -2.57 -4.64
N THR A 66 -10.36 -1.86 -3.54
CA THR A 66 -10.97 -2.36 -2.29
C THR A 66 -12.26 -1.63 -1.94
N THR A 67 -12.71 -0.72 -2.80
CA THR A 67 -13.80 0.22 -2.54
C THR A 67 -15.11 -0.18 -3.20
N THR A 68 -15.08 -0.81 -4.38
CA THR A 68 -16.28 -1.25 -5.11
C THR A 68 -16.98 -2.45 -4.47
N SER A 69 -16.25 -3.31 -3.76
CA SER A 69 -16.80 -4.35 -2.89
C SER A 69 -16.10 -4.31 -1.53
N SER A 70 -16.78 -3.73 -0.53
CA SER A 70 -16.18 -3.53 0.79
C SER A 70 -15.93 -4.88 1.47
N GLY A 71 -14.66 -5.21 1.69
CA GLY A 71 -14.23 -6.50 2.23
C GLY A 71 -13.62 -7.44 1.19
N ASP A 72 -13.55 -7.04 -0.08
CA ASP A 72 -12.87 -7.78 -1.15
C ASP A 72 -11.75 -6.95 -1.79
N VAL A 73 -10.85 -7.64 -2.49
CA VAL A 73 -9.84 -7.03 -3.37
C VAL A 73 -10.04 -7.52 -4.78
N VAL A 74 -10.19 -6.57 -5.72
CA VAL A 74 -10.32 -6.82 -7.16
C VAL A 74 -9.27 -6.04 -7.94
N LEU A 75 -9.12 -6.29 -9.23
CA LEU A 75 -8.32 -5.46 -10.12
C LEU A 75 -8.97 -4.09 -10.28
N ALA A 76 -8.16 -3.03 -10.24
CA ALA A 76 -8.66 -1.68 -10.43
C ALA A 76 -9.21 -1.52 -11.85
N SER A 77 -10.39 -0.91 -11.96
CA SER A 77 -10.92 -0.45 -13.24
C SER A 77 -10.21 0.84 -13.67
N LEU A 78 -10.09 1.04 -14.98
CA LEU A 78 -9.67 2.32 -15.53
C LEU A 78 -10.76 3.35 -15.26
N SER A 79 -10.38 4.48 -14.66
CA SER A 79 -11.27 5.62 -14.49
C SER A 79 -11.70 6.16 -15.85
N ASN A 80 -12.91 6.72 -15.91
CA ASN A 80 -13.48 7.31 -17.12
C ASN A 80 -13.64 6.30 -18.27
N TRP A 81 -14.32 5.21 -17.97
CA TRP A 81 -14.74 4.20 -18.93
C TRP A 81 -16.21 4.43 -19.28
N TYR A 82 -16.55 4.40 -20.57
CA TYR A 82 -17.87 4.75 -21.09
C TYR A 82 -18.99 3.97 -20.41
N ASP A 83 -18.90 2.64 -20.50
CA ASP A 83 -19.86 1.70 -19.92
C ASP A 83 -19.16 0.35 -19.71
N THR A 84 -19.41 -0.29 -18.56
CA THR A 84 -18.72 -1.52 -18.17
C THR A 84 -19.06 -2.73 -19.05
N ASP A 85 -20.13 -2.66 -19.84
CA ASP A 85 -20.50 -3.71 -20.79
C ASP A 85 -19.55 -3.74 -22.01
N TRP A 86 -18.79 -2.67 -22.25
CA TRP A 86 -17.75 -2.62 -23.29
C TRP A 86 -16.39 -3.05 -22.71
N GLY A 87 -15.92 -4.23 -23.10
CA GLY A 87 -14.69 -4.81 -22.55
C GLY A 87 -13.40 -4.14 -23.03
N TYR A 88 -13.42 -3.46 -24.18
CA TYR A 88 -12.22 -2.90 -24.81
C TYR A 88 -12.41 -1.47 -25.27
N ARG A 89 -11.31 -0.70 -25.28
CA ARG A 89 -11.23 0.56 -26.01
C ARG A 89 -9.87 0.79 -26.64
N ARG A 90 -9.80 1.72 -27.59
CA ARG A 90 -8.55 2.26 -28.15
C ARG A 90 -8.66 3.77 -28.23
N ALA A 91 -7.60 4.48 -27.84
CA ALA A 91 -7.49 5.91 -28.12
C ALA A 91 -7.28 6.12 -29.62
N ILE A 92 -7.86 7.18 -30.15
CA ILE A 92 -7.62 7.69 -31.50
C ILE A 92 -7.07 9.09 -31.33
N THR A 93 -5.79 9.26 -31.68
CA THR A 93 -5.08 10.53 -31.57
C THR A 93 -5.13 11.24 -32.91
N ILE A 94 -5.83 12.36 -32.96
CA ILE A 94 -5.96 13.20 -34.14
C ILE A 94 -4.76 14.13 -34.21
N ASP A 95 -3.92 13.95 -35.23
CA ASP A 95 -2.69 14.73 -35.41
C ASP A 95 -3.03 16.20 -35.66
N HIS A 96 -2.68 17.05 -34.70
CA HIS A 96 -2.97 18.47 -34.79
C HIS A 96 -2.35 19.11 -36.02
N THR A 97 -1.25 18.59 -36.58
CA THR A 97 -0.61 19.15 -37.78
C THR A 97 -1.44 18.95 -39.06
N MET A 98 -2.40 18.02 -39.03
CA MET A 98 -3.30 17.71 -40.14
C MET A 98 -4.62 18.50 -40.09
N VAL A 99 -4.94 19.12 -38.94
CA VAL A 99 -6.05 20.06 -38.76
C VAL A 99 -5.55 21.47 -39.09
N GLN A 100 -6.31 22.33 -39.77
CA GLN A 100 -5.90 23.73 -40.00
C GLN A 100 -6.40 24.66 -38.89
N ASP A 101 -5.63 25.73 -38.62
CA ASP A 101 -6.00 26.75 -37.64
C ASP A 101 -7.25 27.49 -38.09
N VAL A 102 -8.28 27.56 -37.25
CA VAL A 102 -9.38 28.50 -37.52
C VAL A 102 -8.88 29.95 -37.48
N ALA A 103 -9.38 30.78 -38.39
CA ALA A 103 -8.99 32.19 -38.48
C ALA A 103 -9.35 33.01 -37.22
N ASP A 104 -10.35 32.57 -36.44
CA ASP A 104 -10.69 33.13 -35.12
C ASP A 104 -10.31 32.13 -34.01
N PRO A 105 -9.30 32.41 -33.18
CA PRO A 105 -8.84 31.52 -32.11
C PRO A 105 -9.86 31.30 -30.99
N SER A 106 -11.01 32.00 -31.00
CA SER A 106 -12.13 31.74 -30.09
C SER A 106 -13.16 30.74 -30.63
N THR A 107 -12.96 30.23 -31.85
CA THR A 107 -13.82 29.24 -32.48
C THR A 107 -13.17 27.85 -32.44
N THR A 108 -13.96 26.83 -32.11
CA THR A 108 -13.59 25.42 -32.33
C THR A 108 -14.29 24.96 -33.60
N TYR A 109 -13.76 23.94 -34.30
CA TYR A 109 -14.63 23.18 -35.19
C TYR A 109 -15.54 22.32 -34.32
N ALA A 110 -16.58 22.94 -33.77
CA ALA A 110 -17.69 22.19 -33.23
C ALA A 110 -18.26 21.34 -34.36
N ASP A 111 -18.66 20.12 -34.04
CA ASP A 111 -19.49 19.31 -34.93
C ASP A 111 -18.83 18.84 -36.25
N PHE A 112 -17.50 18.64 -36.26
CA PHE A 112 -16.76 18.18 -37.44
C PHE A 112 -16.92 16.66 -37.68
N PRO A 113 -17.33 16.19 -38.87
CA PRO A 113 -17.39 14.77 -39.20
C PRO A 113 -15.99 14.23 -39.56
N VAL A 114 -15.39 13.47 -38.64
CA VAL A 114 -14.08 12.83 -38.81
C VAL A 114 -14.24 11.42 -39.35
N LEU A 115 -13.62 11.12 -40.49
CA LEU A 115 -13.42 9.77 -41.00
C LEU A 115 -12.35 9.06 -40.18
N VAL A 116 -12.75 8.03 -39.45
CA VAL A 116 -11.90 7.11 -38.71
C VAL A 116 -11.62 5.88 -39.56
N TYR A 117 -10.33 5.61 -39.77
CA TYR A 117 -9.84 4.39 -40.40
C TYR A 117 -9.03 3.57 -39.39
N ALA A 118 -9.43 2.32 -39.16
CA ALA A 118 -8.72 1.41 -38.26
C ALA A 118 -8.58 0.02 -38.87
N THR A 119 -7.46 -0.65 -38.57
CA THR A 119 -7.17 -2.02 -39.02
C THR A 119 -6.71 -2.90 -37.87
N GLY A 120 -6.72 -4.22 -38.08
CA GLY A 120 -6.29 -5.18 -37.07
C GLY A 120 -7.21 -5.23 -35.85
N LEU A 121 -8.48 -4.87 -36.04
CA LEU A 121 -9.50 -4.91 -35.01
C LEU A 121 -10.06 -6.33 -34.86
N SER A 122 -10.26 -6.74 -33.61
CA SER A 122 -10.86 -8.01 -33.21
C SER A 122 -11.82 -7.78 -32.04
N ASN A 123 -12.60 -8.79 -31.66
CA ASN A 123 -13.60 -8.70 -30.58
C ASN A 123 -14.70 -7.66 -30.85
N ILE A 124 -15.08 -7.48 -32.11
CA ILE A 124 -16.16 -6.61 -32.56
C ILE A 124 -17.24 -7.48 -33.18
N GLU A 125 -18.50 -7.17 -32.94
CA GLU A 125 -19.65 -7.85 -33.52
C GLU A 125 -19.72 -7.67 -35.04
N ALA A 126 -20.42 -8.58 -35.71
CA ALA A 126 -20.59 -8.50 -37.16
C ALA A 126 -21.21 -7.15 -37.57
N GLY A 127 -20.59 -6.46 -38.53
CA GLY A 127 -21.03 -5.14 -38.99
C GLY A 127 -20.69 -3.97 -38.05
N GLY A 128 -20.04 -4.22 -36.91
CA GLY A 128 -19.60 -3.14 -36.01
C GLY A 128 -20.69 -2.59 -35.09
N ALA A 129 -21.80 -3.32 -34.90
CA ALA A 129 -22.95 -2.87 -34.10
C ALA A 129 -22.59 -2.49 -32.65
N ASP A 130 -21.53 -3.08 -32.09
CA ASP A 130 -21.00 -2.80 -30.77
C ASP A 130 -19.92 -1.73 -30.73
N ILE A 131 -19.54 -1.12 -31.85
CA ILE A 131 -18.58 0.00 -31.83
C ILE A 131 -19.28 1.22 -31.25
N ARG A 132 -18.62 1.95 -30.35
CA ARG A 132 -19.02 3.27 -29.84
C ARG A 132 -17.83 4.21 -29.84
N PHE A 133 -18.08 5.50 -30.00
CA PHE A 133 -17.06 6.52 -29.87
C PHE A 133 -17.40 7.46 -28.72
N THR A 134 -16.40 7.90 -27.98
CA THR A 134 -16.56 8.96 -26.98
C THR A 134 -15.56 10.08 -27.21
N SER A 135 -15.87 11.25 -26.66
CA SER A 135 -14.93 12.37 -26.54
C SER A 135 -13.70 11.98 -25.71
N SER A 136 -12.74 12.91 -25.59
CA SER A 136 -11.51 12.75 -24.81
C SER A 136 -11.74 12.42 -23.33
N ASP A 137 -12.93 12.71 -22.81
CA ASP A 137 -13.30 12.38 -21.43
C ASP A 137 -13.54 10.88 -21.21
N GLY A 138 -13.61 10.07 -22.27
CA GLY A 138 -13.83 8.63 -22.19
C GLY A 138 -15.26 8.21 -21.84
N ILE A 139 -16.21 9.15 -21.72
CA ILE A 139 -17.58 8.89 -21.22
C ILE A 139 -18.65 9.53 -22.12
N THR A 140 -18.40 10.71 -22.68
CA THR A 140 -19.38 11.41 -23.53
C THR A 140 -19.42 10.77 -24.91
N GLU A 141 -20.44 9.96 -25.18
CA GLU A 141 -20.66 9.30 -26.47
C GLU A 141 -20.86 10.30 -27.61
N LEU A 142 -20.31 9.97 -28.78
CA LEU A 142 -20.33 10.77 -29.99
C LEU A 142 -21.18 10.09 -31.07
N PRO A 143 -21.94 10.86 -31.88
CA PRO A 143 -22.61 10.33 -33.06
C PRO A 143 -21.64 9.64 -34.00
N ARG A 144 -22.07 8.50 -34.54
CA ARG A 144 -21.29 7.73 -35.50
C ARG A 144 -22.12 7.14 -36.63
N GLU A 145 -21.46 6.98 -37.76
CA GLU A 145 -21.94 6.22 -38.92
C GLU A 145 -20.85 5.22 -39.29
N ILE A 146 -21.20 3.93 -39.31
CA ILE A 146 -20.28 2.89 -39.79
C ILE A 146 -20.54 2.70 -41.27
N GLU A 147 -19.60 3.15 -42.08
CA GLU A 147 -19.66 2.97 -43.53
C GLU A 147 -19.29 1.53 -43.91
N SER A 148 -18.25 0.96 -43.26
CA SER A 148 -17.97 -0.46 -43.33
C SER A 148 -17.17 -0.99 -42.14
N TYR A 149 -17.46 -2.22 -41.73
CA TYR A 149 -16.60 -3.02 -40.86
C TYR A 149 -16.48 -4.45 -41.41
N ALA A 150 -15.31 -4.77 -41.98
CA ALA A 150 -15.06 -6.08 -42.59
C ALA A 150 -13.60 -6.51 -42.42
N GLY A 151 -13.38 -7.78 -42.05
CA GLY A 151 -12.03 -8.36 -41.96
C GLY A 151 -11.11 -7.65 -40.95
N GLY A 152 -11.66 -7.01 -39.91
CA GLY A 152 -10.91 -6.23 -38.94
C GLY A 152 -10.50 -4.83 -39.42
N THR A 153 -11.05 -4.37 -40.55
CA THR A 153 -10.89 -3.01 -41.07
C THR A 153 -12.19 -2.24 -40.88
N LEU A 154 -12.10 -1.00 -40.39
CA LEU A 154 -13.20 -0.09 -40.10
C LEU A 154 -13.05 1.20 -40.90
N TYR A 155 -14.15 1.64 -41.50
CA TYR A 155 -14.41 3.00 -41.94
C TYR A 155 -15.65 3.50 -41.22
N ALA A 156 -15.49 4.57 -40.43
CA ALA A 156 -16.59 5.17 -39.69
C ALA A 156 -16.47 6.69 -39.67
N TRP A 157 -17.59 7.38 -39.81
CA TRP A 157 -17.67 8.82 -39.61
C TRP A 157 -18.11 9.11 -38.18
N VAL A 158 -17.41 10.02 -37.51
CA VAL A 158 -17.66 10.36 -36.10
C VAL A 158 -17.72 11.86 -35.96
N LYS A 159 -18.76 12.36 -35.29
CA LYS A 159 -18.89 13.80 -35.03
C LYS A 159 -18.04 14.20 -33.84
N VAL A 160 -17.01 15.00 -34.09
CA VAL A 160 -15.99 15.40 -33.11
C VAL A 160 -15.93 16.91 -33.02
N THR A 161 -15.66 17.43 -31.82
CA THR A 161 -15.20 18.81 -31.67
C THR A 161 -13.68 18.82 -31.79
N LEU A 162 -13.16 19.46 -32.84
CA LEU A 162 -11.71 19.66 -32.98
C LEU A 162 -11.34 21.00 -32.36
N THR A 163 -10.39 20.98 -31.45
CA THR A 163 -9.85 22.17 -30.81
C THR A 163 -8.54 22.50 -31.50
N LYS A 164 -8.56 23.50 -32.38
CA LYS A 164 -7.32 24.00 -32.96
C LYS A 164 -7.37 25.50 -33.18
N ASP A 165 -6.50 26.22 -32.47
CA ASP A 165 -6.14 27.59 -32.81
C ASP A 165 -4.63 27.70 -33.05
N SER A 166 -4.18 28.86 -33.53
CA SER A 166 -2.75 29.14 -33.80
C SER A 166 -1.79 29.00 -32.60
N SER A 167 -2.30 28.77 -31.39
CA SER A 167 -1.54 28.51 -30.17
C SER A 167 -1.61 27.05 -29.70
N ASP A 168 -2.48 26.24 -30.30
CA ASP A 168 -2.62 24.82 -30.01
C ASP A 168 -1.54 24.00 -30.74
N SER A 169 -0.88 23.15 -29.96
CA SER A 169 0.14 22.20 -30.45
C SER A 169 -0.09 20.80 -29.88
N SER A 170 -1.30 20.56 -29.36
CA SER A 170 -1.72 19.29 -28.79
C SER A 170 -2.64 18.55 -29.74
N ASP A 171 -2.43 17.23 -29.80
CA ASP A 171 -3.31 16.34 -30.55
C ASP A 171 -4.65 16.17 -29.82
N ASP A 172 -5.74 16.13 -30.58
CA ASP A 172 -7.07 15.80 -30.04
C ASP A 172 -7.18 14.29 -29.82
N VAL A 173 -7.98 13.86 -28.84
CA VAL A 173 -8.18 12.43 -28.56
C VAL A 173 -9.67 12.10 -28.46
N ILE A 174 -10.08 11.04 -29.16
CA ILE A 174 -11.36 10.36 -28.94
C ILE A 174 -11.09 8.90 -28.57
N TYR A 175 -12.06 8.20 -28.00
CA TYR A 175 -11.94 6.77 -27.72
C TYR A 175 -12.93 5.97 -28.55
N MET A 176 -12.48 4.84 -29.09
CA MET A 176 -13.32 3.84 -29.73
C MET A 176 -13.49 2.64 -28.80
N TYR A 177 -14.71 2.37 -28.37
CA TYR A 177 -15.09 1.24 -27.52
C TYR A 177 -15.70 0.10 -28.35
N TYR A 178 -15.43 -1.14 -27.94
CA TYR A 178 -16.00 -2.37 -28.53
C TYR A 178 -15.94 -3.56 -27.54
N GLY A 179 -16.44 -4.73 -27.94
CA GLY A 179 -16.46 -5.94 -27.13
C GLY A 179 -17.76 -6.17 -26.37
N ASN A 180 -18.83 -5.44 -26.71
CA ASN A 180 -20.14 -5.65 -26.11
C ASN A 180 -21.03 -6.49 -27.04
N SER A 181 -20.98 -7.82 -26.87
CA SER A 181 -21.78 -8.75 -27.69
C SER A 181 -23.30 -8.59 -27.61
N SER A 182 -23.80 -7.84 -26.63
CA SER A 182 -25.24 -7.55 -26.48
C SER A 182 -25.65 -6.20 -27.07
N ALA A 183 -24.71 -5.39 -27.53
CA ALA A 183 -24.99 -4.10 -28.13
C ALA A 183 -25.70 -4.26 -29.48
N THR A 184 -26.51 -3.26 -29.81
CA THR A 184 -27.23 -3.16 -31.09
C THR A 184 -26.85 -1.87 -31.80
N GLU A 185 -27.01 -1.84 -33.12
CA GLU A 185 -26.78 -0.64 -33.91
C GLU A 185 -27.72 0.50 -33.44
N PRO A 186 -27.20 1.71 -33.16
CA PRO A 186 -28.04 2.86 -32.83
C PRO A 186 -29.09 3.14 -33.92
N ASP A 187 -30.27 3.59 -33.51
CA ASP A 187 -31.24 4.11 -34.47
C ASP A 187 -30.64 5.33 -35.18
N PRO A 188 -30.74 5.45 -36.52
CA PRO A 188 -30.11 6.55 -37.29
C PRO A 188 -30.43 7.94 -36.74
N SER A 189 -31.67 8.15 -36.29
CA SER A 189 -32.16 9.44 -35.78
C SER A 189 -31.83 9.70 -34.30
N SER A 190 -31.31 8.69 -33.59
CA SER A 190 -30.93 8.83 -32.18
C SER A 190 -29.75 9.79 -32.00
N PRO A 191 -29.54 10.37 -30.80
CA PRO A 191 -28.46 11.31 -30.55
C PRO A 191 -27.06 10.81 -30.92
N TYR A 192 -26.85 9.49 -31.07
CA TYR A 192 -25.58 8.87 -31.42
C TYR A 192 -25.61 8.12 -32.76
N GLY A 193 -26.75 8.17 -33.46
CA GLY A 193 -26.96 7.54 -34.76
C GLY A 193 -26.33 8.31 -35.92
N SER A 194 -26.35 7.67 -37.10
CA SER A 194 -25.69 8.15 -38.31
C SER A 194 -26.19 9.51 -38.79
N GLU A 195 -27.50 9.79 -38.72
CA GLU A 195 -28.08 11.07 -39.19
C GLU A 195 -27.60 12.27 -38.36
N ASN A 196 -27.09 12.03 -37.14
CA ASN A 196 -26.58 13.06 -36.24
C ASN A 196 -25.06 13.24 -36.35
N VAL A 197 -24.36 12.48 -37.20
CA VAL A 197 -22.95 12.73 -37.54
C VAL A 197 -22.80 14.04 -38.30
N TRP A 198 -23.73 14.27 -39.21
CA TRP A 198 -23.81 15.41 -40.09
C TRP A 198 -24.59 16.53 -39.38
N ASP A 199 -24.06 17.74 -39.36
CA ASP A 199 -24.84 18.89 -38.88
C ASP A 199 -26.04 19.19 -39.81
N THR A 200 -26.97 20.01 -39.34
CA THR A 200 -28.21 20.29 -40.06
C THR A 200 -28.01 21.06 -41.36
N ASP A 201 -26.82 21.61 -41.61
CA ASP A 201 -26.52 22.29 -42.87
C ASP A 201 -26.11 21.30 -43.95
N PHE A 202 -25.69 20.07 -43.64
CA PHE A 202 -25.58 18.99 -44.64
C PHE A 202 -26.97 18.51 -45.02
N VAL A 203 -27.32 18.67 -46.30
CA VAL A 203 -28.63 18.28 -46.85
C VAL A 203 -28.55 17.04 -47.73
N MET A 204 -27.35 16.60 -48.08
CA MET A 204 -27.12 15.34 -48.76
C MET A 204 -25.70 14.86 -48.49
N VAL A 205 -25.55 13.61 -48.09
CA VAL A 205 -24.27 12.90 -48.06
C VAL A 205 -24.50 11.52 -48.68
N GLN A 206 -23.91 11.29 -49.85
CA GLN A 206 -23.93 9.98 -50.51
C GLN A 206 -22.51 9.45 -50.59
N HIS A 207 -22.26 8.38 -49.85
CA HIS A 207 -20.97 7.66 -49.81
C HIS A 207 -20.73 6.82 -51.08
N LEU A 208 -21.78 6.48 -51.84
CA LEU A 208 -21.68 5.67 -53.08
C LEU A 208 -21.05 4.28 -52.87
N GLN A 209 -21.27 3.70 -51.70
CA GLN A 209 -20.77 2.40 -51.25
C GLN A 209 -21.77 1.26 -51.49
N GLU A 210 -23.04 1.56 -51.76
CA GLU A 210 -24.05 0.54 -52.02
C GLU A 210 -23.72 -0.25 -53.29
N THR A 211 -23.75 -1.58 -53.18
CA THR A 211 -23.38 -2.46 -54.31
C THR A 211 -24.53 -2.74 -55.28
N SER A 212 -25.73 -2.24 -54.99
CA SER A 212 -26.91 -2.33 -55.86
C SER A 212 -28.04 -1.43 -55.38
N GLY A 213 -28.78 -0.82 -56.29
CA GLY A 213 -30.06 -0.16 -55.99
C GLY A 213 -29.90 1.30 -55.61
N THR A 214 -30.64 1.75 -54.60
CA THR A 214 -30.64 3.14 -54.13
C THR A 214 -29.35 3.44 -53.35
N HIS A 215 -28.68 4.53 -53.69
CA HIS A 215 -27.77 5.25 -52.80
C HIS A 215 -28.58 6.06 -51.80
N PHE A 216 -28.35 5.79 -50.51
CA PHE A 216 -29.04 6.44 -49.42
C PHE A 216 -28.31 7.73 -49.01
N ASP A 217 -29.09 8.73 -48.62
CA ASP A 217 -28.58 9.95 -48.00
C ASP A 217 -28.35 9.69 -46.51
N SER A 218 -27.12 9.89 -46.05
CA SER A 218 -26.73 9.71 -44.65
C SER A 218 -27.25 10.80 -43.71
N THR A 219 -27.85 11.87 -44.26
CA THR A 219 -28.44 12.95 -43.46
C THR A 219 -29.93 12.71 -43.17
N SER A 220 -30.46 13.43 -42.18
CA SER A 220 -31.90 13.39 -41.84
C SER A 220 -32.85 13.92 -42.94
N TYR A 221 -32.32 14.46 -44.04
CA TYR A 221 -33.12 15.02 -45.14
C TYR A 221 -33.59 13.95 -46.14
N SER A 222 -32.96 12.77 -46.15
CA SER A 222 -33.35 11.65 -47.01
C SER A 222 -33.41 12.01 -48.50
N ASN A 223 -32.46 12.81 -48.98
CA ASN A 223 -32.27 13.11 -50.41
C ASN A 223 -31.62 11.91 -51.13
N ASP A 224 -32.25 10.75 -51.00
CA ASP A 224 -31.85 9.49 -51.61
C ASP A 224 -31.85 9.60 -53.14
N SER A 225 -31.00 8.80 -53.79
CA SER A 225 -31.09 8.62 -55.23
C SER A 225 -32.44 8.00 -55.65
N SER A 226 -33.02 8.54 -56.72
CA SER A 226 -34.26 8.02 -57.33
C SER A 226 -34.00 7.11 -58.51
N TYR A 227 -32.80 7.20 -59.10
CA TYR A 227 -32.35 6.38 -60.20
C TYR A 227 -30.83 6.26 -60.14
N VAL A 228 -30.34 5.06 -60.42
CA VAL A 228 -28.92 4.73 -60.48
C VAL A 228 -28.70 3.87 -61.72
N LEU A 229 -27.85 4.34 -62.61
CA LEU A 229 -27.29 3.59 -63.74
C LEU A 229 -25.80 3.86 -63.76
N VAL A 230 -25.01 2.85 -63.41
CA VAL A 230 -23.55 2.91 -63.38
C VAL A 230 -22.99 1.58 -63.87
N THR A 231 -21.77 1.60 -64.39
CA THR A 231 -21.06 0.41 -64.89
C THR A 231 -20.75 -0.58 -63.78
N GLN A 232 -20.26 -0.08 -62.63
CA GLN A 232 -20.12 -0.86 -61.39
C GLN A 232 -20.56 0.00 -60.21
N GLN A 233 -21.54 -0.48 -59.45
CA GLN A 233 -22.04 0.21 -58.26
C GLN A 233 -21.27 -0.24 -57.02
N GLY A 234 -20.72 0.70 -56.25
CA GLY A 234 -20.11 0.52 -54.91
C GLY A 234 -18.95 -0.48 -54.77
N THR A 235 -18.47 -1.10 -55.85
CA THR A 235 -17.52 -2.24 -55.80
C THR A 235 -16.15 -1.94 -56.37
N ALA A 236 -15.98 -0.80 -57.04
CA ALA A 236 -14.66 -0.34 -57.47
C ALA A 236 -13.81 0.10 -56.26
N SER A 237 -12.49 0.17 -56.43
CA SER A 237 -11.59 0.68 -55.37
C SER A 237 -11.72 2.21 -55.29
N GLY A 238 -12.62 2.67 -54.42
CA GLY A 238 -12.87 4.08 -54.14
C GLY A 238 -11.79 4.77 -53.34
N LYS A 239 -12.05 6.04 -53.00
CA LYS A 239 -11.15 6.85 -52.19
C LYS A 239 -11.30 6.53 -50.71
N ILE A 240 -12.52 6.30 -50.23
CA ILE A 240 -12.82 5.91 -48.85
C ILE A 240 -13.19 4.43 -48.80
N ASN A 241 -14.43 4.06 -49.08
CA ASN A 241 -14.86 2.67 -49.16
C ASN A 241 -16.02 2.46 -50.16
N GLY A 242 -15.74 1.69 -51.21
CA GLY A 242 -16.64 1.61 -52.38
C GLY A 242 -16.57 2.89 -53.21
N THR A 243 -17.04 2.81 -54.46
CA THR A 243 -17.22 3.95 -55.38
C THR A 243 -18.01 3.42 -56.57
N ASP A 244 -18.66 4.33 -57.28
CA ASP A 244 -19.33 4.04 -58.53
C ASP A 244 -18.41 4.29 -59.74
N GLU A 245 -18.41 3.35 -60.68
CA GLU A 245 -17.73 3.43 -61.98
C GLU A 245 -18.70 3.83 -63.08
N PHE A 246 -18.32 4.84 -63.88
CA PHE A 246 -19.07 5.38 -65.01
C PHE A 246 -18.27 5.14 -66.30
N ASP A 247 -18.91 4.73 -67.41
CA ASP A 247 -18.24 4.37 -68.67
C ASP A 247 -18.17 5.47 -69.75
N GLY A 248 -18.67 6.67 -69.46
CA GLY A 248 -18.71 7.78 -70.42
C GLY A 248 -19.76 7.65 -71.51
N ILE A 249 -20.70 6.70 -71.43
CA ILE A 249 -21.72 6.46 -72.47
C ILE A 249 -23.09 6.94 -72.03
N ASP A 250 -23.66 6.34 -70.99
CA ASP A 250 -25.03 6.64 -70.53
C ASP A 250 -25.24 6.56 -69.02
N ASP A 251 -24.20 6.33 -68.23
CA ASP A 251 -24.23 6.23 -66.77
C ASP A 251 -24.53 7.58 -66.07
N TYR A 252 -25.38 7.54 -65.04
CA TYR A 252 -25.74 8.67 -64.17
C TYR A 252 -26.55 8.24 -62.93
N ILE A 253 -26.51 9.08 -61.90
CA ILE A 253 -27.35 8.99 -60.70
C ILE A 253 -28.22 10.25 -60.63
N THR A 254 -29.51 10.12 -60.27
CA THR A 254 -30.39 11.28 -60.10
C THR A 254 -31.00 11.38 -58.72
N ILE A 255 -31.05 12.60 -58.21
CA ILE A 255 -31.70 12.97 -56.95
C ILE A 255 -32.98 13.74 -57.25
N VAL A 256 -34.04 13.50 -56.47
CA VAL A 256 -35.32 14.18 -56.66
C VAL A 256 -35.23 15.64 -56.24
N ASN A 257 -35.89 16.52 -56.98
CA ASN A 257 -36.05 17.92 -56.61
C ASN A 257 -36.57 18.08 -55.16
N SER A 258 -35.84 18.81 -54.33
CA SER A 258 -36.18 19.05 -52.92
C SER A 258 -36.02 20.52 -52.54
N SER A 259 -36.74 20.95 -51.50
CA SER A 259 -36.62 22.31 -50.95
C SER A 259 -35.27 22.57 -50.32
N ASP A 260 -34.52 21.51 -50.06
CA ASP A 260 -33.21 21.55 -49.40
C ASP A 260 -32.11 21.74 -50.44
N ILE A 261 -32.32 21.25 -51.67
CA ILE A 261 -31.41 21.41 -52.80
C ILE A 261 -31.93 22.50 -53.74
N ASN A 262 -32.83 22.24 -54.68
CA ASN A 262 -32.99 23.14 -55.84
C ASN A 262 -34.31 23.92 -55.95
N ILE A 263 -35.42 23.45 -55.38
CA ILE A 263 -36.70 24.18 -55.46
C ILE A 263 -36.83 25.26 -54.37
N GLY A 264 -35.93 25.25 -53.37
CA GLY A 264 -35.74 26.34 -52.41
C GLY A 264 -34.85 27.47 -52.94
N ILE A 265 -34.72 28.55 -52.17
CA ILE A 265 -33.76 29.64 -52.47
C ILE A 265 -32.58 29.51 -51.52
N HIS A 266 -31.38 29.36 -52.06
CA HIS A 266 -30.18 29.09 -51.29
C HIS A 266 -29.09 30.11 -51.62
N GLY A 267 -28.81 30.98 -50.64
CA GLY A 267 -27.72 31.95 -50.74
C GLY A 267 -26.35 31.31 -50.62
N GLN A 268 -26.27 30.23 -49.85
CA GLN A 268 -25.02 29.61 -49.43
C GLN A 268 -25.00 28.14 -49.83
N ARG A 269 -23.84 27.67 -50.30
CA ARG A 269 -23.59 26.28 -50.67
C ARG A 269 -22.14 25.88 -50.49
N THR A 270 -21.94 24.61 -50.14
CA THR A 270 -20.70 23.86 -50.32
C THR A 270 -21.05 22.52 -50.91
N VAL A 271 -20.62 22.25 -52.14
CA VAL A 271 -20.81 20.95 -52.82
C VAL A 271 -19.44 20.33 -53.05
N SER A 272 -19.25 19.08 -52.64
CA SER A 272 -17.98 18.37 -52.82
C SER A 272 -18.17 16.98 -53.41
N ALA A 273 -17.12 16.50 -54.07
CA ALA A 273 -17.00 15.13 -54.55
C ALA A 273 -15.53 14.73 -54.68
N TRP A 274 -15.24 13.46 -54.44
CA TRP A 274 -14.03 12.82 -54.94
C TRP A 274 -14.29 12.29 -56.34
N PHE A 275 -13.32 12.48 -57.25
CA PHE A 275 -13.42 11.93 -58.60
C PHE A 275 -12.08 11.49 -59.14
N ASN A 276 -12.11 10.51 -60.03
CA ASN A 276 -10.98 10.04 -60.82
C ASN A 276 -11.43 9.83 -62.25
N VAL A 277 -11.03 10.73 -63.15
CA VAL A 277 -11.48 10.75 -64.54
C VAL A 277 -10.51 10.00 -65.47
N ALA A 278 -11.03 9.19 -66.39
CA ALA A 278 -10.22 8.44 -67.35
C ALA A 278 -9.68 9.30 -68.50
N ASP A 279 -10.47 10.28 -68.99
CA ASP A 279 -10.11 11.25 -70.03
C ASP A 279 -10.44 12.68 -69.60
N THR A 280 -9.50 13.60 -69.75
CA THR A 280 -9.72 15.03 -69.46
C THR A 280 -9.98 15.86 -70.72
N ALA A 281 -9.85 15.29 -71.91
CA ALA A 281 -10.00 16.02 -73.16
C ALA A 281 -11.47 16.24 -73.54
N ALA A 282 -12.31 15.22 -73.38
CA ALA A 282 -13.75 15.31 -73.59
C ALA A 282 -14.45 16.14 -72.50
N ARG A 283 -15.60 16.71 -72.84
CA ARG A 283 -16.47 17.33 -71.86
C ARG A 283 -17.26 16.26 -71.11
N GLN A 284 -17.26 16.34 -69.78
CA GLN A 284 -17.83 15.30 -68.90
C GLN A 284 -18.30 15.93 -67.58
N VAL A 285 -19.50 15.58 -67.08
CA VAL A 285 -20.08 16.17 -65.87
C VAL A 285 -19.84 15.29 -64.65
N ILE A 286 -19.30 15.88 -63.57
CA ILE A 286 -19.17 15.22 -62.26
C ILE A 286 -20.47 15.39 -61.48
N PHE A 287 -20.95 16.63 -61.38
CA PHE A 287 -22.17 16.99 -60.66
C PHE A 287 -22.87 18.17 -61.32
N GLU A 288 -24.20 18.17 -61.31
CA GLU A 288 -25.00 19.35 -61.60
C GLU A 288 -26.27 19.46 -60.74
N GLU A 289 -26.67 20.70 -60.50
CA GLU A 289 -28.03 21.06 -60.12
C GLU A 289 -28.57 22.14 -61.06
N GLY A 290 -29.78 21.95 -61.57
CA GLY A 290 -30.51 22.98 -62.31
C GLY A 290 -30.47 22.82 -63.83
N ALA A 291 -30.60 23.94 -64.55
CA ALA A 291 -30.62 23.96 -66.01
C ALA A 291 -30.13 25.30 -66.56
N GLY A 292 -30.17 25.53 -67.88
CA GLY A 292 -29.63 26.74 -68.53
C GLY A 292 -29.96 28.13 -67.93
N ILE A 293 -31.01 28.27 -67.11
CA ILE A 293 -31.44 29.53 -66.49
C ILE A 293 -30.80 29.77 -65.11
N ARG A 294 -30.71 28.72 -64.28
CA ARG A 294 -30.17 28.74 -62.91
C ARG A 294 -29.55 27.40 -62.59
N GLY A 295 -28.42 27.40 -61.90
CA GLY A 295 -27.80 26.16 -61.47
C GLY A 295 -26.37 26.32 -61.01
N LEU A 296 -25.79 25.18 -60.64
CA LEU A 296 -24.40 24.99 -60.27
C LEU A 296 -23.92 23.67 -60.90
N ASN A 297 -22.70 23.64 -61.41
CA ASN A 297 -22.10 22.43 -61.96
C ASN A 297 -20.60 22.30 -61.67
N MET A 298 -20.15 21.05 -61.69
CA MET A 298 -18.76 20.64 -61.66
C MET A 298 -18.53 19.70 -62.84
N TYR A 299 -17.63 20.06 -63.75
CA TYR A 299 -17.42 19.32 -64.98
C TYR A 299 -15.99 19.48 -65.49
N ILE A 300 -15.62 18.65 -66.44
CA ILE A 300 -14.30 18.63 -67.08
C ILE A 300 -14.49 19.06 -68.53
N ASP A 301 -13.56 19.83 -69.06
CA ASP A 301 -13.49 20.15 -70.49
C ASP A 301 -12.06 20.53 -70.88
N SER A 302 -11.56 19.98 -71.99
CA SER A 302 -10.33 20.43 -72.64
C SER A 302 -9.12 20.48 -71.70
N GLY A 303 -9.01 19.51 -70.79
CA GLY A 303 -7.93 19.34 -69.82
C GLY A 303 -8.12 20.06 -68.49
N ASN A 304 -9.23 20.76 -68.28
CA ASN A 304 -9.48 21.52 -67.05
C ASN A 304 -10.73 21.03 -66.32
N LEU A 305 -10.67 21.06 -65.00
CA LEU A 305 -11.83 21.02 -64.12
C LEU A 305 -12.46 22.41 -64.07
N TYR A 306 -13.78 22.46 -64.11
CA TYR A 306 -14.59 23.66 -63.99
C TYR A 306 -15.55 23.58 -62.80
N VAL A 307 -15.68 24.69 -62.09
CA VAL A 307 -16.75 24.96 -61.11
C VAL A 307 -17.56 26.15 -61.64
N GLY A 308 -18.83 25.93 -61.93
CA GLY A 308 -19.73 26.90 -62.54
C GLY A 308 -21.00 27.14 -61.73
N ALA A 309 -21.51 28.37 -61.72
CA ALA A 309 -22.85 28.69 -61.21
C ALA A 309 -23.41 29.95 -61.88
N TRP A 310 -24.74 30.05 -61.99
CA TRP A 310 -25.41 31.14 -62.72
C TRP A 310 -26.85 31.42 -62.24
N ASN A 311 -27.33 32.64 -62.52
CA ASN A 311 -28.73 33.01 -62.34
C ASN A 311 -29.13 34.21 -63.23
N GLU A 312 -29.65 33.92 -64.42
CA GLU A 312 -29.84 34.92 -65.48
C GLU A 312 -31.10 35.82 -65.44
N PRO A 313 -32.21 35.47 -64.78
CA PRO A 313 -33.42 36.27 -64.88
C PRO A 313 -33.22 37.73 -64.44
N SER A 314 -33.69 38.66 -65.27
CA SER A 314 -33.59 40.11 -65.01
C SER A 314 -34.42 40.61 -63.83
N GLY A 315 -35.34 39.78 -63.32
CA GLY A 315 -36.13 40.04 -62.11
C GLY A 315 -35.48 39.53 -60.82
N GLU A 316 -34.30 38.93 -60.94
CA GLU A 316 -33.48 38.34 -59.86
C GLU A 316 -32.10 39.05 -59.87
N SER A 317 -30.96 38.33 -59.86
CA SER A 317 -29.63 38.98 -59.96
C SER A 317 -29.17 39.31 -61.37
N ASN A 318 -29.71 38.66 -62.40
CA ASN A 318 -29.16 38.71 -63.77
C ASN A 318 -27.67 38.32 -63.83
N TRP A 319 -27.22 37.45 -62.93
CA TRP A 319 -25.89 36.85 -62.95
C TRP A 319 -25.74 35.92 -64.15
N GLN A 320 -24.99 36.37 -65.16
CA GLN A 320 -24.76 35.59 -66.40
C GLN A 320 -23.99 34.29 -66.16
N GLY A 321 -23.38 34.16 -64.98
CA GLY A 321 -22.63 33.01 -64.53
C GLY A 321 -21.15 33.30 -64.36
N THR A 322 -20.50 32.46 -63.57
CA THR A 322 -19.05 32.45 -63.34
C THR A 322 -18.56 31.02 -63.49
N TRP A 323 -17.45 30.82 -64.22
CA TRP A 323 -16.80 29.53 -64.38
C TRP A 323 -15.33 29.65 -63.99
N LEU A 324 -14.98 29.01 -62.89
CA LEU A 324 -13.63 28.91 -62.38
C LEU A 324 -13.01 27.65 -62.96
N SER A 325 -11.72 27.68 -63.30
CA SER A 325 -11.06 26.49 -63.86
C SER A 325 -9.64 26.29 -63.38
N THR A 326 -9.21 25.03 -63.37
CA THR A 326 -7.83 24.60 -63.10
C THR A 326 -7.49 23.35 -63.90
N ALA A 327 -6.23 23.18 -64.27
CA ALA A 327 -5.79 22.01 -65.03
C ALA A 327 -5.74 20.76 -64.15
N ILE A 328 -6.14 19.62 -64.71
CA ILE A 328 -6.10 18.31 -64.05
C ILE A 328 -5.49 17.26 -64.98
N ASN A 329 -5.04 16.14 -64.41
CA ASN A 329 -4.54 15.00 -65.18
C ASN A 329 -5.55 13.84 -65.13
N PRO A 330 -5.63 13.02 -66.19
CA PRO A 330 -6.44 11.81 -66.15
C PRO A 330 -5.85 10.79 -65.15
N ASN A 331 -6.66 9.84 -64.71
CA ASN A 331 -6.31 8.72 -63.83
C ASN A 331 -5.74 9.16 -62.47
N THR A 332 -6.20 10.30 -61.95
CA THR A 332 -5.75 10.88 -60.68
C THR A 332 -6.97 11.19 -59.82
N TRP A 333 -6.94 10.77 -58.55
CA TRP A 333 -7.97 11.15 -57.58
C TRP A 333 -7.82 12.62 -57.20
N TYR A 334 -8.95 13.33 -57.25
CA TYR A 334 -9.06 14.72 -56.86
C TYR A 334 -10.28 14.91 -55.97
N HIS A 335 -10.18 15.82 -55.00
CA HIS A 335 -11.32 16.31 -54.23
C HIS A 335 -11.67 17.71 -54.73
N VAL A 336 -12.85 17.86 -55.34
CA VAL A 336 -13.36 19.16 -55.80
C VAL A 336 -14.38 19.71 -54.82
N VAL A 337 -14.35 21.03 -54.58
CA VAL A 337 -15.39 21.74 -53.84
C VAL A 337 -15.85 22.97 -54.61
N ALA A 338 -17.15 23.06 -54.85
CA ALA A 338 -17.84 24.29 -55.25
C ALA A 338 -18.38 25.00 -54.01
N TRP A 339 -18.00 26.26 -53.83
CA TRP A 339 -18.36 27.06 -52.65
C TRP A 339 -19.06 28.33 -53.09
N LEU A 340 -20.21 28.62 -52.50
CA LEU A 340 -21.04 29.79 -52.79
C LEU A 340 -21.44 30.49 -51.49
N ASP A 341 -21.19 31.79 -51.40
CA ASP A 341 -21.75 32.69 -50.37
C ASP A 341 -22.34 33.93 -51.04
N GLY A 342 -23.47 33.72 -51.72
CA GLY A 342 -24.17 34.69 -52.53
C GLY A 342 -25.37 35.33 -51.83
N GLY A 343 -25.74 36.53 -52.28
CA GLY A 343 -26.99 37.19 -51.88
C GLY A 343 -27.98 37.30 -53.04
N SER A 344 -29.07 38.02 -52.83
CA SER A 344 -30.05 38.34 -53.89
C SER A 344 -29.50 39.22 -55.03
N THR A 345 -28.27 39.73 -54.90
CA THR A 345 -27.55 40.52 -55.90
C THR A 345 -26.18 39.90 -56.13
N ILE A 346 -25.57 40.21 -57.28
CA ILE A 346 -24.20 39.77 -57.60
C ILE A 346 -23.21 40.38 -56.61
N THR A 347 -22.45 39.52 -55.94
CA THR A 347 -21.41 39.85 -54.97
C THR A 347 -20.05 39.36 -55.50
N PRO A 348 -19.00 40.20 -55.50
CA PRO A 348 -17.66 39.77 -55.88
C PRO A 348 -17.11 38.69 -54.94
N ASN A 349 -16.38 37.72 -55.50
CA ASN A 349 -15.75 36.59 -54.80
C ASN A 349 -16.74 35.67 -54.03
N ALA A 350 -18.02 35.70 -54.40
CA ALA A 350 -19.04 34.87 -53.79
C ALA A 350 -19.06 33.44 -54.32
N LEU A 351 -18.52 33.16 -55.52
CA LEU A 351 -18.26 31.79 -55.98
C LEU A 351 -16.77 31.49 -55.86
N LYS A 352 -16.43 30.32 -55.32
CA LYS A 352 -15.05 29.81 -55.22
C LYS A 352 -14.98 28.34 -55.62
N GLY A 353 -13.82 27.93 -56.12
CA GLY A 353 -13.50 26.54 -56.42
C GLY A 353 -12.26 26.11 -55.66
N TYR A 354 -12.33 24.94 -55.03
CA TYR A 354 -11.20 24.30 -54.35
C TYR A 354 -10.87 22.96 -55.01
N LEU A 355 -9.59 22.64 -55.07
CA LEU A 355 -9.07 21.36 -55.53
C LEU A 355 -8.07 20.85 -54.51
N ASN A 356 -8.29 19.64 -53.98
CA ASN A 356 -7.48 19.03 -52.93
C ASN A 356 -7.30 19.95 -51.71
N GLY A 357 -8.41 20.60 -51.33
CA GLY A 357 -8.46 21.53 -50.20
C GLY A 357 -7.92 22.95 -50.45
N VAL A 358 -7.36 23.24 -51.63
CA VAL A 358 -6.75 24.55 -51.95
C VAL A 358 -7.61 25.34 -52.93
N GLU A 359 -7.87 26.62 -52.64
CA GLU A 359 -8.60 27.51 -53.56
C GLU A 359 -7.82 27.67 -54.87
N PHE A 360 -8.44 27.33 -56.01
CA PHE A 360 -7.85 27.54 -57.34
C PHE A 360 -8.42 28.76 -58.06
N GLY A 361 -9.55 29.30 -57.59
CA GLY A 361 -10.15 30.50 -58.15
C GLY A 361 -11.34 31.02 -57.35
N SER A 362 -11.64 32.29 -57.57
CA SER A 362 -12.81 32.99 -57.04
C SER A 362 -13.37 33.97 -58.05
N GLY A 363 -14.67 34.26 -57.98
CA GLY A 363 -15.34 35.18 -58.88
C GLY A 363 -16.70 35.64 -58.38
N ASP A 364 -17.37 36.45 -59.18
CA ASP A 364 -18.69 37.00 -58.86
C ASP A 364 -19.69 35.85 -58.63
N GLY A 365 -20.63 36.04 -57.69
CA GLY A 365 -21.64 35.04 -57.36
C GLY A 365 -22.93 35.66 -56.85
N SER A 366 -24.01 34.92 -56.91
CA SER A 366 -25.34 35.28 -56.40
C SER A 366 -26.01 34.03 -55.84
N GLN A 367 -27.01 34.20 -54.97
CA GLN A 367 -27.83 33.08 -54.51
C GLN A 367 -28.42 32.27 -55.66
N LEU A 368 -28.65 30.99 -55.45
CA LEU A 368 -29.44 30.16 -56.35
C LEU A 368 -30.92 30.36 -56.00
N TRP A 369 -31.70 30.88 -56.95
CA TRP A 369 -33.16 30.95 -56.79
C TRP A 369 -33.79 29.62 -57.11
N GLY A 370 -34.94 29.33 -56.48
CA GLY A 370 -35.69 28.10 -56.72
C GLY A 370 -35.89 27.81 -58.20
N HIS A 371 -35.42 26.62 -58.61
CA HIS A 371 -35.48 26.14 -59.97
C HIS A 371 -35.90 24.67 -60.03
N SER A 372 -36.66 24.34 -61.07
CA SER A 372 -36.83 22.96 -61.51
C SER A 372 -35.74 22.62 -62.52
N GLY A 373 -35.03 21.52 -62.31
CA GLY A 373 -33.98 21.00 -63.19
C GLY A 373 -33.43 19.72 -62.55
N ASP A 374 -32.73 18.89 -63.30
CA ASP A 374 -32.23 17.63 -62.77
C ASP A 374 -31.10 17.90 -61.75
N ILE A 375 -31.03 17.07 -60.71
CA ILE A 375 -29.87 16.98 -59.81
C ILE A 375 -29.21 15.66 -60.18
N ALA A 376 -28.03 15.72 -60.78
CA ALA A 376 -27.39 14.55 -61.36
C ALA A 376 -25.92 14.45 -60.99
N ILE A 377 -25.47 13.22 -60.78
CA ILE A 377 -24.06 12.84 -60.65
C ILE A 377 -23.69 12.06 -61.91
N GLY A 378 -22.57 12.42 -62.53
CA GLY A 378 -21.99 11.70 -63.67
C GLY A 378 -22.53 12.07 -65.06
N ARG A 379 -23.46 13.04 -65.20
CA ARG A 379 -24.05 13.37 -66.51
C ARG A 379 -24.70 14.76 -66.58
N ASN A 380 -24.72 15.34 -67.79
CA ASN A 380 -25.53 16.50 -68.15
C ASN A 380 -26.99 16.13 -68.50
N GLY A 381 -27.96 16.76 -67.83
CA GLY A 381 -29.40 16.72 -68.08
C GLY A 381 -30.00 18.04 -68.58
N GLY A 382 -29.22 19.13 -68.67
CA GLY A 382 -29.68 20.41 -69.19
C GLY A 382 -28.89 21.66 -68.72
N SER A 383 -27.57 21.53 -68.51
CA SER A 383 -26.67 22.49 -67.85
C SER A 383 -26.32 23.76 -68.64
N LYS A 384 -25.50 24.61 -68.00
CA LYS A 384 -24.81 25.74 -68.62
C LYS A 384 -23.31 25.64 -68.42
N PHE A 385 -22.56 25.57 -69.53
CA PHE A 385 -21.11 25.52 -69.53
C PHE A 385 -20.50 26.90 -69.78
N HIS A 386 -19.17 27.00 -69.66
CA HIS A 386 -18.45 28.26 -69.83
C HIS A 386 -18.59 28.86 -71.25
N ASP A 387 -19.01 28.04 -72.22
CA ASP A 387 -19.22 28.42 -73.62
C ASP A 387 -20.69 28.47 -74.06
N GLY A 388 -21.65 28.19 -73.16
CA GLY A 388 -23.08 28.36 -73.41
C GLY A 388 -23.98 27.29 -72.80
N ASP A 389 -25.27 27.40 -73.08
CA ASP A 389 -26.30 26.45 -72.64
C ASP A 389 -26.20 25.14 -73.43
N ASP A 390 -26.33 24.01 -72.72
CA ASP A 390 -26.52 22.71 -73.34
C ASP A 390 -27.78 22.05 -72.78
N THR A 391 -28.76 21.87 -73.65
CA THR A 391 -30.06 21.26 -73.29
C THR A 391 -30.15 19.79 -73.69
N SER A 392 -29.06 19.22 -74.19
CA SER A 392 -28.99 17.81 -74.56
C SER A 392 -28.58 16.96 -73.37
N ALA A 393 -29.14 15.74 -73.29
CA ALA A 393 -28.73 14.78 -72.28
C ALA A 393 -27.49 14.03 -72.78
N GLY A 394 -26.35 14.18 -72.11
CA GLY A 394 -25.05 13.72 -72.61
C GLY A 394 -23.90 14.10 -71.69
N GLU A 395 -22.70 14.31 -72.26
CA GLU A 395 -21.48 14.67 -71.51
C GLU A 395 -21.27 13.76 -70.28
N CYS A 396 -21.44 12.45 -70.50
CA CYS A 396 -21.35 11.41 -69.47
C CYS A 396 -19.93 11.28 -68.96
N PHE A 397 -19.80 11.07 -67.64
CA PHE A 397 -18.52 10.90 -66.96
C PHE A 397 -17.91 9.54 -67.29
N ASP A 398 -16.60 9.51 -67.56
CA ASP A 398 -15.82 8.28 -67.72
C ASP A 398 -14.80 8.22 -66.59
N GLY A 399 -15.03 7.36 -65.60
CA GLY A 399 -14.20 7.27 -64.40
C GLY A 399 -14.93 6.86 -63.13
N LEU A 400 -14.38 7.26 -61.98
CA LEU A 400 -14.91 6.96 -60.64
C LEU A 400 -15.38 8.25 -59.94
N ILE A 401 -16.52 8.21 -59.26
CA ILE A 401 -17.02 9.28 -58.37
C ILE A 401 -17.32 8.69 -57.00
N ASP A 402 -16.92 9.39 -55.95
CA ASP A 402 -17.03 8.97 -54.56
C ASP A 402 -17.40 10.18 -53.67
N GLU A 403 -18.06 9.94 -52.54
CA GLU A 403 -18.35 10.94 -51.49
C GLU A 403 -18.97 12.26 -51.97
N VAL A 404 -20.18 12.21 -52.54
CA VAL A 404 -20.88 13.42 -52.98
C VAL A 404 -21.65 14.03 -51.81
N GLN A 405 -21.28 15.27 -51.46
CA GLN A 405 -21.84 15.97 -50.31
C GLN A 405 -22.37 17.36 -50.70
N ILE A 406 -23.54 17.74 -50.17
CA ILE A 406 -24.14 19.08 -50.33
C ILE A 406 -24.43 19.65 -48.96
N SER A 407 -23.91 20.85 -48.70
CA SER A 407 -24.20 21.64 -47.52
C SER A 407 -24.72 23.03 -47.88
N ASN A 408 -25.74 23.50 -47.16
CA ASN A 408 -26.39 24.81 -47.34
C ASN A 408 -25.72 25.94 -46.55
N THR A 409 -24.48 25.73 -46.12
CA THR A 409 -23.63 26.71 -45.48
C THR A 409 -22.30 26.82 -46.23
N PRO A 410 -21.64 27.98 -46.27
CA PRO A 410 -20.30 28.08 -46.80
C PRO A 410 -19.34 27.51 -45.77
N ARG A 411 -18.72 26.36 -46.05
CA ARG A 411 -17.66 25.80 -45.20
C ARG A 411 -16.39 26.63 -45.40
N ASP A 412 -15.77 27.05 -44.32
CA ASP A 412 -14.56 27.89 -44.40
C ASP A 412 -13.39 27.12 -45.03
N ALA A 413 -12.42 27.85 -45.58
CA ALA A 413 -11.29 27.27 -46.31
C ALA A 413 -10.51 26.27 -45.45
N GLU A 414 -10.35 26.56 -44.16
CA GLU A 414 -9.65 25.74 -43.18
C GLU A 414 -10.44 24.46 -42.82
N TRP A 415 -11.77 24.52 -42.84
CA TRP A 415 -12.63 23.32 -42.71
C TRP A 415 -12.45 22.40 -43.93
N ILE A 416 -12.45 22.97 -45.14
CA ILE A 416 -12.34 22.23 -46.41
C ILE A 416 -11.02 21.47 -46.52
N ILE A 417 -9.89 22.12 -46.22
CA ILE A 417 -8.57 21.48 -46.23
C ILE A 417 -8.40 20.48 -45.08
N THR A 418 -8.99 20.72 -43.90
CA THR A 418 -9.01 19.74 -42.80
C THR A 418 -9.76 18.47 -43.21
N GLY A 419 -10.93 18.63 -43.85
CA GLY A 419 -11.71 17.51 -44.41
C GLY A 419 -10.94 16.75 -45.49
N TYR A 420 -10.27 17.46 -46.40
CA TYR A 420 -9.40 16.84 -47.40
C TYR A 420 -8.27 16.03 -46.74
N ASN A 421 -7.56 16.58 -45.76
CA ASN A 421 -6.47 15.88 -45.08
C ASN A 421 -6.96 14.61 -44.37
N ASN A 422 -8.14 14.69 -43.74
CA ASN A 422 -8.77 13.55 -43.08
C ASN A 422 -9.16 12.46 -44.07
N GLN A 423 -9.80 12.81 -45.19
CA GLN A 423 -10.25 11.84 -46.19
C GLN A 423 -9.10 11.29 -47.07
N GLU A 424 -8.05 12.08 -47.33
CA GLU A 424 -6.89 11.67 -48.13
C GLU A 424 -6.03 10.61 -47.40
N ILE A 425 -5.81 10.78 -46.10
CA ILE A 425 -4.97 9.90 -45.28
C ILE A 425 -5.59 9.67 -43.88
N PRO A 426 -6.75 9.00 -43.77
CA PRO A 426 -7.47 8.90 -42.50
C PRO A 426 -6.68 8.22 -41.39
N GLY A 427 -5.89 7.19 -41.72
CA GLY A 427 -5.01 6.52 -40.73
C GLY A 427 -3.78 7.34 -40.32
N GLY A 428 -3.42 8.39 -41.07
CA GLY A 428 -2.41 9.37 -40.67
C GLY A 428 -3.00 10.56 -39.92
N PHE A 429 -4.27 10.88 -40.21
CA PHE A 429 -5.04 11.90 -39.51
C PHE A 429 -5.42 11.44 -38.09
N GLY A 430 -5.93 10.22 -37.92
CA GLY A 430 -6.30 9.61 -36.64
C GLY A 430 -5.50 8.34 -36.35
N LEU A 431 -4.51 8.43 -35.48
CA LEU A 431 -3.65 7.30 -35.10
C LEU A 431 -4.32 6.43 -34.03
N ILE A 432 -4.49 5.15 -34.32
CA ILE A 432 -5.08 4.17 -33.39
C ILE A 432 -4.02 3.70 -32.38
N GLY A 433 -4.31 3.90 -31.10
CA GLY A 433 -3.49 3.45 -29.97
C GLY A 433 -3.60 1.96 -29.66
N SER A 434 -2.91 1.54 -28.60
CA SER A 434 -3.00 0.17 -28.07
C SER A 434 -4.39 -0.12 -27.51
N GLU A 435 -4.78 -1.39 -27.55
CA GLU A 435 -5.99 -1.90 -26.90
C GLU A 435 -5.87 -1.83 -25.37
N GLU A 436 -6.87 -1.21 -24.75
CA GLU A 436 -7.05 -1.13 -23.31
C GLU A 436 -8.26 -1.98 -22.89
N THR A 437 -8.21 -2.54 -21.69
CA THR A 437 -9.31 -3.30 -21.07
C THR A 437 -9.85 -2.55 -19.86
N LEU A 438 -11.14 -2.76 -19.53
CA LEU A 438 -11.80 -2.10 -18.39
C LEU A 438 -11.00 -2.26 -17.10
N TYR A 439 -10.56 -3.49 -16.79
CA TYR A 439 -9.71 -3.78 -15.64
C TYR A 439 -8.24 -3.83 -16.04
N ALA A 440 -7.36 -3.43 -15.13
CA ALA A 440 -5.92 -3.66 -15.28
C ALA A 440 -5.64 -5.16 -15.45
N SER A 441 -4.74 -5.54 -16.36
CA SER A 441 -4.40 -6.95 -16.59
C SER A 441 -3.70 -7.61 -15.40
N SER A 442 -3.11 -6.82 -14.49
CA SER A 442 -2.51 -7.27 -13.25
C SER A 442 -2.47 -6.18 -12.18
N GLY A 443 -2.61 -6.60 -10.93
CA GLY A 443 -2.48 -5.77 -9.75
C GLY A 443 -1.92 -6.56 -8.57
N SER A 444 -1.46 -5.86 -7.55
CA SER A 444 -0.92 -6.48 -6.35
C SER A 444 -1.35 -5.77 -5.07
N LEU A 445 -1.47 -6.57 -4.03
CA LEU A 445 -1.69 -6.13 -2.66
C LEU A 445 -0.63 -6.78 -1.77
N ALA A 446 0.26 -5.98 -1.19
CA ALA A 446 1.10 -6.42 -0.09
C ALA A 446 0.44 -6.03 1.24
N SER A 447 0.29 -6.97 2.17
CA SER A 447 -0.35 -6.74 3.47
C SER A 447 0.41 -5.71 4.31
N GLN A 448 -0.15 -5.32 5.45
CA GLN A 448 0.70 -4.77 6.52
C GLN A 448 1.72 -5.82 7.01
N VAL A 449 2.74 -5.38 7.75
CA VAL A 449 3.69 -6.29 8.39
C VAL A 449 3.09 -6.78 9.70
N PHE A 450 2.91 -8.09 9.81
CA PHE A 450 2.41 -8.76 11.01
C PHE A 450 3.56 -9.05 11.97
N ASP A 451 3.30 -8.82 13.25
CA ASP A 451 4.18 -9.20 14.35
C ASP A 451 3.52 -10.37 15.09
N SER A 452 4.16 -11.55 15.10
CA SER A 452 3.70 -12.71 15.87
C SER A 452 3.83 -12.52 17.39
N GLY A 453 4.33 -11.36 17.82
CA GLY A 453 4.69 -11.04 19.19
C GLY A 453 6.05 -11.64 19.56
N PRO A 454 6.68 -11.18 20.64
CA PRO A 454 7.75 -11.96 21.25
C PRO A 454 7.15 -13.26 21.81
N GLY A 455 7.74 -14.41 21.49
CA GLY A 455 7.65 -15.58 22.37
C GLY A 455 7.99 -15.15 23.81
N ALA A 456 7.43 -15.84 24.83
CA ALA A 456 7.34 -15.36 26.21
C ALA A 456 8.46 -14.39 26.69
N ALA A 457 8.09 -13.19 27.16
CA ALA A 457 8.99 -12.08 27.54
C ALA A 457 10.41 -12.52 27.94
N TRP A 458 11.42 -12.11 27.17
CA TRP A 458 12.83 -12.47 27.33
C TRP A 458 13.64 -11.20 27.58
N TYR A 459 14.62 -11.22 28.48
CA TYR A 459 15.35 -10.02 28.91
C TYR A 459 16.00 -9.29 27.74
N ASP A 460 16.82 -10.01 26.97
CA ASP A 460 17.50 -9.49 25.79
C ASP A 460 17.97 -10.65 24.90
N SER A 461 17.97 -10.45 23.59
CA SER A 461 18.29 -11.48 22.59
C SER A 461 19.71 -12.06 22.66
N ALA A 462 20.65 -11.37 23.32
CA ALA A 462 22.02 -11.86 23.53
C ALA A 462 22.11 -12.98 24.58
N TRP A 463 21.02 -13.27 25.30
CA TRP A 463 20.99 -14.26 26.38
C TRP A 463 20.39 -15.57 25.90
N SER A 464 21.22 -16.62 25.88
CA SER A 464 20.84 -17.92 25.31
C SER A 464 19.96 -18.76 26.24
N TYR A 465 20.05 -18.54 27.56
CA TYR A 465 19.41 -19.40 28.56
C TYR A 465 18.84 -18.58 29.72
N ARG A 466 17.75 -19.06 30.32
CA ARG A 466 17.32 -18.62 31.65
C ARG A 466 16.86 -19.77 32.53
N ARG A 467 16.81 -19.54 33.84
CA ARG A 467 16.19 -20.43 34.83
C ARG A 467 15.34 -19.61 35.81
N PRO A 468 14.10 -20.03 36.11
CA PRO A 468 13.34 -19.40 37.17
C PRO A 468 13.98 -19.74 38.53
N VAL A 469 14.03 -18.76 39.42
CA VAL A 469 14.47 -18.88 40.81
C VAL A 469 13.25 -18.62 41.69
N THR A 470 12.68 -19.69 42.24
CA THR A 470 11.49 -19.61 43.08
C THR A 470 11.87 -19.16 44.48
N LEU A 471 11.08 -18.26 45.06
CA LEU A 471 11.24 -17.74 46.42
C LEU A 471 10.14 -18.29 47.31
N SER A 472 10.50 -19.03 48.36
CA SER A 472 9.54 -19.60 49.31
C SER A 472 9.99 -19.39 50.77
N PRO A 473 9.22 -18.62 51.57
CA PRO A 473 8.06 -17.80 51.19
C PRO A 473 8.44 -16.66 50.21
N VAL A 474 7.44 -16.01 49.63
CA VAL A 474 7.65 -14.79 48.81
C VAL A 474 8.32 -13.68 49.62
N THR A 475 8.99 -12.74 48.97
CA THR A 475 9.58 -11.58 49.66
C THR A 475 8.49 -10.76 50.35
N SER A 476 8.62 -10.49 51.65
CA SER A 476 7.60 -9.73 52.39
C SER A 476 7.80 -8.22 52.31
N VAL A 477 8.99 -7.77 51.93
CA VAL A 477 9.37 -6.37 51.75
C VAL A 477 10.07 -6.16 50.41
N ALA A 478 10.04 -4.91 49.93
CA ALA A 478 10.74 -4.46 48.73
C ALA A 478 12.23 -4.23 49.02
N ASN A 479 13.06 -4.24 47.97
CA ASN A 479 14.50 -4.03 48.04
C ASN A 479 15.14 -4.95 49.09
N TYR A 480 14.92 -6.26 48.92
CA TYR A 480 15.26 -7.29 49.89
C TYR A 480 16.27 -8.29 49.31
N PRO A 481 17.49 -8.37 49.85
CA PRO A 481 18.51 -9.31 49.39
C PRO A 481 18.17 -10.77 49.75
N VAL A 482 18.14 -11.64 48.75
CA VAL A 482 17.97 -13.09 48.88
C VAL A 482 19.21 -13.84 48.40
N LEU A 483 19.52 -14.98 49.02
CA LEU A 483 20.67 -15.80 48.66
C LEU A 483 20.28 -16.87 47.62
N VAL A 484 20.89 -16.81 46.45
CA VAL A 484 20.78 -17.80 45.37
C VAL A 484 22.00 -18.71 45.40
N THR A 485 21.77 -20.02 45.40
CA THR A 485 22.83 -21.03 45.37
C THR A 485 22.84 -21.78 44.05
N LEU A 486 23.97 -21.77 43.35
CA LEU A 486 24.21 -22.59 42.17
C LEU A 486 24.99 -23.84 42.58
N THR A 487 24.69 -24.98 41.96
CA THR A 487 25.39 -26.25 42.23
C THR A 487 25.62 -27.00 40.93
N THR A 488 26.55 -27.95 40.95
CA THR A 488 26.77 -28.83 39.79
C THR A 488 25.56 -29.68 39.41
N ALA A 489 24.63 -29.91 40.34
CA ALA A 489 23.38 -30.60 40.06
C ALA A 489 22.40 -29.75 39.23
N THR A 490 22.41 -28.43 39.41
CA THR A 490 21.52 -27.51 38.70
C THR A 490 22.15 -26.97 37.42
N MET A 491 23.48 -26.75 37.40
CA MET A 491 24.19 -26.06 36.31
C MET A 491 25.10 -26.95 35.46
N GLY A 492 25.27 -28.23 35.80
CA GLY A 492 26.23 -29.14 35.16
C GLY A 492 27.58 -29.23 35.89
N ASN A 493 28.42 -30.20 35.53
CA ASN A 493 29.76 -30.37 36.14
C ASN A 493 30.88 -30.48 35.06
N PRO A 494 31.70 -29.44 34.85
CA PRO A 494 31.58 -28.09 35.40
C PRO A 494 30.31 -27.38 34.88
N TYR A 495 29.98 -26.20 35.44
CA TYR A 495 28.83 -25.41 34.97
C TYR A 495 28.91 -25.18 33.45
N THR A 496 27.79 -25.36 32.76
CA THR A 496 27.71 -25.24 31.30
C THR A 496 26.93 -24.00 30.87
N GLY A 497 27.35 -23.36 29.77
CA GLY A 497 26.66 -22.20 29.21
C GLY A 497 26.88 -20.90 29.99
N VAL A 498 27.87 -20.86 30.89
CA VAL A 498 28.31 -19.67 31.64
C VAL A 498 29.80 -19.42 31.39
N ASN A 499 30.24 -18.18 31.55
CA ASN A 499 31.65 -17.81 31.59
C ASN A 499 32.35 -18.42 32.80
N ALA A 500 33.64 -18.70 32.67
CA ALA A 500 34.43 -19.37 33.70
C ALA A 500 34.45 -18.60 35.04
N ASP A 501 34.32 -17.28 34.98
CA ASP A 501 34.28 -16.35 36.11
C ASP A 501 32.86 -15.91 36.53
N GLY A 502 31.82 -16.39 35.84
CA GLY A 502 30.42 -16.01 36.11
C GLY A 502 30.04 -14.60 35.66
N SER A 503 30.86 -13.95 34.83
CA SER A 503 30.61 -12.59 34.33
C SER A 503 29.28 -12.42 33.56
N ASP A 504 28.77 -13.50 32.97
CA ASP A 504 27.52 -13.57 32.23
C ASP A 504 26.35 -14.08 33.09
N ILE A 505 26.23 -13.62 34.32
CA ILE A 505 25.03 -13.85 35.15
C ILE A 505 24.21 -12.56 35.25
N ARG A 506 22.90 -12.65 35.00
CA ARG A 506 21.94 -11.56 35.27
C ARG A 506 20.70 -12.10 35.95
N PHE A 507 20.05 -11.24 36.72
CA PHE A 507 18.75 -11.54 37.31
C PHE A 507 17.71 -10.52 36.81
N THR A 508 16.49 -10.99 36.56
CA THR A 508 15.35 -10.10 36.33
C THR A 508 14.20 -10.42 37.28
N GLY A 509 13.30 -9.47 37.47
CA GLY A 509 12.05 -9.64 38.19
C GLY A 509 11.08 -10.61 37.51
N ALA A 510 9.89 -10.74 38.07
CA ALA A 510 8.84 -11.64 37.59
C ALA A 510 8.34 -11.31 36.16
N ASP A 511 8.57 -10.08 35.71
CA ASP A 511 8.25 -9.60 34.35
C ASP A 511 9.25 -10.09 33.28
N LYS A 512 10.34 -10.75 33.71
CA LYS A 512 11.41 -11.32 32.87
C LYS A 512 12.28 -10.28 32.16
N THR A 513 12.13 -8.99 32.48
CA THR A 513 12.78 -7.87 31.78
C THR A 513 13.43 -6.87 32.73
N THR A 514 12.87 -6.61 33.91
CA THR A 514 13.43 -5.63 34.85
C THR A 514 14.62 -6.24 35.58
N LEU A 515 15.83 -5.71 35.34
CA LEU A 515 17.04 -6.17 36.01
C LEU A 515 16.95 -6.05 37.54
N GLN A 516 17.54 -7.01 38.25
CA GLN A 516 17.74 -6.98 39.69
C GLN A 516 19.24 -6.88 39.98
N ASP A 517 19.59 -6.10 40.98
CA ASP A 517 20.98 -5.95 41.44
C ASP A 517 21.45 -7.24 42.10
N HIS A 518 22.71 -7.60 41.90
CA HIS A 518 23.26 -8.84 42.44
C HIS A 518 24.74 -8.71 42.77
N TRP A 519 25.20 -9.55 43.70
CA TRP A 519 26.59 -9.65 44.11
C TRP A 519 26.99 -11.11 44.24
N VAL A 520 28.08 -11.49 43.57
CA VAL A 520 28.63 -12.85 43.58
C VAL A 520 29.56 -12.96 44.78
N GLU A 521 29.07 -13.56 45.87
CA GLU A 521 29.85 -13.80 47.09
C GLU A 521 30.94 -14.86 46.88
N SER A 522 30.61 -15.92 46.14
CA SER A 522 31.57 -16.96 45.79
C SER A 522 31.22 -17.62 44.46
N TRP A 523 32.24 -17.90 43.64
CA TRP A 523 32.09 -18.57 42.35
C TRP A 523 32.98 -19.81 42.27
N ASP A 524 32.36 -20.99 42.22
CA ASP A 524 33.03 -22.28 41.98
C ASP A 524 32.21 -23.10 40.96
N SER A 525 32.65 -23.07 39.70
CA SER A 525 32.00 -23.79 38.60
C SER A 525 32.09 -25.32 38.69
N THR A 526 32.86 -25.85 39.66
CA THR A 526 33.00 -27.29 39.93
C THR A 526 32.33 -27.73 41.23
N GLY A 527 31.78 -26.79 41.99
CA GLY A 527 31.20 -27.02 43.31
C GLY A 527 29.90 -26.26 43.50
N THR A 528 29.96 -25.26 44.39
CA THR A 528 28.82 -24.43 44.79
C THR A 528 29.19 -22.96 44.68
N SER A 529 28.33 -22.17 44.03
CA SER A 529 28.45 -20.70 43.99
C SER A 529 27.34 -20.05 44.79
N THR A 530 27.63 -18.95 45.48
CA THR A 530 26.64 -18.16 46.23
C THR A 530 26.54 -16.74 45.67
N ILE A 531 25.30 -16.31 45.43
CA ILE A 531 25.00 -15.03 44.79
C ILE A 531 23.86 -14.37 45.56
N TRP A 532 24.06 -13.13 46.00
CA TRP A 532 23.02 -12.31 46.59
C TRP A 532 22.28 -11.55 45.50
N VAL A 533 20.96 -11.51 45.55
CA VAL A 533 20.11 -10.80 44.59
C VAL A 533 19.17 -9.88 45.35
N GLU A 534 19.20 -8.58 45.07
CA GLU A 534 18.26 -7.62 45.65
C GLU A 534 16.93 -7.70 44.90
N VAL A 535 15.92 -8.28 45.55
CA VAL A 535 14.58 -8.35 44.97
C VAL A 535 13.85 -7.04 45.25
N GLN A 536 13.69 -6.24 44.20
CA GLN A 536 13.16 -4.88 44.30
C GLN A 536 11.69 -4.85 44.73
N ALA A 537 10.85 -5.77 44.26
CA ALA A 537 9.42 -5.80 44.58
C ALA A 537 9.08 -6.74 45.76
N SER A 538 8.19 -6.29 46.65
CA SER A 538 7.55 -7.16 47.65
C SER A 538 6.51 -8.09 47.01
N GLY A 539 6.21 -9.19 47.67
CA GLY A 539 5.29 -10.23 47.18
C GLY A 539 5.87 -11.09 46.06
N THR A 540 7.16 -10.97 45.76
CA THR A 540 7.80 -11.68 44.65
C THR A 540 8.00 -13.15 45.00
N SER A 541 7.42 -14.03 44.18
CA SER A 541 7.56 -15.49 44.29
C SER A 541 8.60 -16.08 43.33
N THR A 542 9.01 -15.34 42.31
CA THR A 542 9.97 -15.81 41.30
C THR A 542 10.74 -14.64 40.70
N VAL A 543 12.05 -14.80 40.60
CA VAL A 543 12.95 -14.01 39.75
C VAL A 543 13.56 -14.93 38.70
N TYR A 544 14.18 -14.41 37.65
CA TYR A 544 14.77 -15.22 36.58
C TYR A 544 16.26 -14.96 36.48
N MET A 545 17.05 -16.04 36.47
CA MET A 545 18.50 -15.98 36.23
C MET A 545 18.77 -16.22 34.75
N TYR A 546 19.40 -15.27 34.06
CA TYR A 546 19.85 -15.35 32.68
C TYR A 546 21.35 -15.65 32.59
N TYR A 547 21.73 -16.44 31.58
CA TYR A 547 23.12 -16.83 31.28
C TYR A 547 23.30 -17.22 29.80
N GLY A 548 24.55 -17.46 29.38
CA GLY A 548 24.86 -17.85 28.00
C GLY A 548 25.14 -16.65 27.09
N ASN A 549 25.69 -15.58 27.65
CA ASN A 549 26.14 -14.40 26.91
C ASN A 549 27.65 -14.23 27.11
N ALA A 550 28.45 -14.90 26.28
CA ALA A 550 29.91 -14.93 26.42
C ALA A 550 30.58 -13.55 26.31
N ALA A 551 29.89 -12.53 25.77
CA ALA A 551 30.40 -11.17 25.64
C ALA A 551 30.10 -10.26 26.86
N ALA A 552 29.31 -10.74 27.83
CA ALA A 552 28.93 -9.95 28.99
C ALA A 552 30.12 -9.72 29.94
N SER A 553 30.28 -8.48 30.41
CA SER A 553 31.14 -8.16 31.55
C SER A 553 30.40 -8.44 32.86
N SER A 554 31.13 -8.63 33.97
CA SER A 554 30.49 -8.78 35.29
C SER A 554 29.68 -7.54 35.65
N ALA A 555 28.50 -7.76 36.24
CA ALA A 555 27.66 -6.73 36.84
C ALA A 555 27.43 -7.00 38.34
N SER A 556 28.31 -7.78 38.95
CA SER A 556 28.30 -8.06 40.39
C SER A 556 28.71 -6.80 41.17
N ASP A 557 27.85 -6.33 42.06
CA ASP A 557 28.06 -5.11 42.84
C ASP A 557 27.42 -5.24 44.24
N GLY A 558 28.24 -5.27 45.28
CA GLY A 558 27.79 -5.40 46.67
C GLY A 558 27.11 -4.15 47.21
N ASP A 559 27.58 -2.97 46.80
CA ASP A 559 27.05 -1.67 47.25
C ASP A 559 25.62 -1.45 46.77
N SER A 560 25.31 -1.96 45.59
CA SER A 560 23.95 -1.94 45.04
C SER A 560 23.02 -2.93 45.74
N VAL A 561 23.51 -4.04 46.30
CA VAL A 561 22.67 -5.10 46.90
C VAL A 561 22.37 -4.85 48.37
N PHE A 562 23.33 -4.37 49.15
CA PHE A 562 23.20 -4.26 50.60
C PHE A 562 22.94 -2.81 51.04
N ASP A 563 22.28 -2.63 52.18
CA ASP A 563 22.08 -1.30 52.78
C ASP A 563 23.43 -0.68 53.22
N PHE A 564 24.42 -1.52 53.50
CA PHE A 564 25.83 -1.16 53.58
C PHE A 564 26.69 -2.39 53.23
N PHE A 565 27.71 -2.19 52.38
CA PHE A 565 28.65 -3.22 51.97
C PHE A 565 30.06 -2.66 52.04
N ASP A 566 31.00 -3.45 52.55
CA ASP A 566 32.42 -3.15 52.42
C ASP A 566 33.25 -4.43 52.62
N ASP A 567 33.90 -4.90 51.56
CA ASP A 567 34.85 -6.02 51.60
C ASP A 567 36.32 -5.55 51.60
N PHE A 568 36.53 -4.22 51.61
CA PHE A 568 37.80 -3.53 51.56
C PHE A 568 38.72 -3.94 50.40
N GLY A 569 38.25 -4.70 49.41
CA GLY A 569 39.08 -5.35 48.39
C GLY A 569 39.81 -4.36 47.48
N ASP A 570 39.25 -3.17 47.32
CA ASP A 570 39.82 -2.05 46.58
C ASP A 570 40.76 -1.15 47.43
N GLY A 571 40.75 -1.33 48.76
CA GLY A 571 41.47 -0.50 49.70
C GLY A 571 40.89 0.92 49.85
N ASP A 572 39.64 1.15 49.45
CA ASP A 572 38.92 2.38 49.73
C ASP A 572 38.25 2.31 51.12
N ILE A 573 38.25 3.44 51.83
CA ILE A 573 37.50 3.66 53.08
C ILE A 573 36.86 5.05 53.08
N SER A 574 36.59 5.61 51.91
CA SER A 574 36.08 6.98 51.76
C SER A 574 34.69 7.17 52.35
N ASP A 575 33.94 6.08 52.52
CA ASP A 575 32.66 5.96 53.20
C ASP A 575 32.80 5.97 54.75
N TRP A 576 34.00 5.71 55.29
CA TRP A 576 34.27 5.69 56.73
C TRP A 576 34.59 7.06 57.33
N SER A 577 33.92 7.36 58.43
CA SER A 577 34.13 8.53 59.27
C SER A 577 34.74 8.17 60.63
N GLN A 578 35.60 9.03 61.14
CA GLN A 578 36.18 8.88 62.48
C GLN A 578 35.15 9.27 63.57
N TYR A 579 35.17 8.59 64.72
CA TYR A 579 34.32 8.90 65.86
C TYR A 579 35.10 9.13 67.16
N GLY A 580 34.82 10.27 67.81
CA GLY A 580 35.50 10.69 69.03
C GLY A 580 37.00 10.92 68.81
N SER A 581 37.83 10.37 69.69
CA SER A 581 39.30 10.33 69.59
C SER A 581 39.82 9.01 68.99
N GLY A 582 38.96 8.26 68.30
CA GLY A 582 39.28 6.98 67.69
C GLY A 582 39.88 7.18 66.31
N THR A 583 40.54 6.14 65.78
CA THR A 583 41.03 6.15 64.41
C THR A 583 40.77 4.80 63.76
N VAL A 584 40.07 4.82 62.62
CA VAL A 584 39.95 3.72 61.67
C VAL A 584 40.75 4.04 60.40
N GLN A 585 41.43 3.05 59.84
CA GLN A 585 42.21 3.20 58.61
C GLN A 585 42.32 1.87 57.87
N VAL A 586 42.67 1.90 56.58
CA VAL A 586 43.03 0.68 55.84
C VAL A 586 44.31 0.09 56.41
N ALA A 587 44.31 -1.22 56.58
CA ALA A 587 45.49 -2.03 56.87
C ALA A 587 45.56 -3.22 55.91
N ASN A 588 46.67 -3.95 55.96
CA ASN A 588 46.84 -5.18 55.20
C ASN A 588 47.01 -6.38 56.15
N ASP A 589 46.18 -7.40 56.00
CA ASP A 589 46.34 -8.70 56.67
C ASP A 589 46.60 -9.78 55.60
N GLY A 590 47.86 -10.17 55.45
CA GLY A 590 48.24 -11.29 54.56
C GLY A 590 47.96 -11.07 53.08
N GLY A 591 47.98 -9.82 52.61
CA GLY A 591 47.69 -9.45 51.21
C GLY A 591 46.28 -8.89 51.00
N ASN A 592 45.36 -9.05 51.96
CA ASN A 592 44.01 -8.49 51.89
C ASN A 592 43.97 -7.13 52.61
N SER A 593 43.33 -6.15 51.98
CA SER A 593 42.99 -4.88 52.62
C SER A 593 41.86 -5.10 53.62
N VAL A 594 41.94 -4.48 54.80
CA VAL A 594 40.98 -4.62 55.91
C VAL A 594 40.86 -3.31 56.68
N LEU A 595 39.76 -3.09 57.39
CA LEU A 595 39.62 -1.95 58.31
C LEU A 595 40.37 -2.21 59.62
N LEU A 596 41.23 -1.30 60.04
CA LEU A 596 41.94 -1.33 61.31
C LEU A 596 41.48 -0.21 62.23
N LYS A 597 41.00 -0.57 63.43
CA LYS A 597 40.81 0.36 64.54
C LYS A 597 42.11 0.48 65.35
N THR A 598 42.77 1.64 65.38
CA THR A 598 44.17 1.76 65.88
C THR A 598 44.33 2.25 67.32
N ILE A 599 43.52 3.20 67.79
CA ILE A 599 43.74 3.86 69.10
C ILE A 599 42.46 4.22 69.83
N SER A 600 42.59 4.49 71.14
CA SER A 600 41.55 4.96 72.08
C SER A 600 40.47 3.91 72.40
N ASN A 601 40.14 3.78 73.68
CA ASN A 601 39.06 2.90 74.15
C ASN A 601 37.68 3.50 73.86
N ASP A 602 36.63 2.74 74.14
CA ASP A 602 35.21 3.13 74.04
C ASP A 602 34.94 4.51 74.68
N PRO A 603 34.06 5.36 74.10
CA PRO A 603 33.20 5.10 72.94
C PRO A 603 33.90 5.37 71.59
N ASN A 604 35.21 5.57 71.56
CA ASN A 604 35.92 6.07 70.39
C ASN A 604 36.07 5.01 69.28
N GLY A 605 35.99 5.42 68.01
CA GLY A 605 35.67 4.51 66.91
C GLY A 605 35.79 5.08 65.51
N GLY A 606 35.07 4.43 64.60
CA GLY A 606 34.69 4.92 63.28
C GLY A 606 33.33 4.36 62.86
N TYR A 607 32.69 4.96 61.87
CA TYR A 607 31.36 4.56 61.38
C TYR A 607 31.22 4.78 59.88
N SER A 608 30.32 4.04 59.25
CA SER A 608 29.85 4.27 57.88
C SER A 608 28.31 4.35 57.86
N ILE A 609 27.77 5.18 56.97
CA ILE A 609 26.32 5.48 56.88
C ILE A 609 25.70 4.53 55.86
N PHE A 610 24.48 4.05 56.14
CA PHE A 610 23.75 3.19 55.21
C PHE A 610 23.34 3.92 53.93
N ASN A 611 23.53 3.26 52.78
CA ASN A 611 23.24 3.77 51.45
C ASN A 611 21.73 4.00 51.24
N ASN A 612 20.90 3.15 51.85
CA ASN A 612 19.46 3.09 51.60
C ASN A 612 18.60 3.63 52.77
N GLY A 613 19.19 4.48 53.60
CA GLY A 613 18.52 5.14 54.72
C GLY A 613 18.41 4.25 55.97
N ALA A 614 17.57 4.67 56.91
CA ALA A 614 17.50 4.03 58.22
C ALA A 614 16.75 2.69 58.18
N LEU A 615 17.29 1.70 58.87
CA LEU A 615 16.71 0.37 59.08
C LEU A 615 16.04 0.27 60.45
N SER A 616 14.94 -0.47 60.54
CA SER A 616 14.31 -0.81 61.82
C SER A 616 14.62 -2.23 62.28
N ASP A 617 14.62 -3.16 61.34
CA ASP A 617 14.97 -4.57 61.51
C ASP A 617 16.07 -4.89 60.49
N PHE A 618 17.17 -5.47 60.97
CA PHE A 618 18.40 -5.61 60.21
C PHE A 618 19.10 -6.93 60.52
N GLU A 619 19.96 -7.32 59.60
CA GLU A 619 21.02 -8.29 59.81
C GLU A 619 22.33 -7.64 59.38
N VAL A 620 23.35 -7.73 60.22
CA VAL A 620 24.71 -7.43 59.85
C VAL A 620 25.57 -8.69 59.97
N VAL A 621 26.35 -8.96 58.94
CA VAL A 621 27.41 -9.97 58.92
C VAL A 621 28.73 -9.25 58.71
N PHE A 622 29.74 -9.57 59.50
CA PHE A 622 31.09 -9.05 59.31
C PHE A 622 32.12 -10.00 59.92
N ARG A 623 33.36 -9.90 59.46
CA ARG A 623 34.50 -10.61 60.07
C ARG A 623 35.26 -9.69 61.00
N THR A 624 35.78 -10.25 62.08
CA THR A 624 36.65 -9.52 63.02
C THR A 624 37.84 -10.37 63.47
N LYS A 625 38.99 -9.73 63.66
CA LYS A 625 40.21 -10.35 64.18
C LYS A 625 40.88 -9.43 65.19
N ARG A 626 41.01 -9.90 66.43
CA ARG A 626 41.70 -9.16 67.49
C ARG A 626 43.21 -9.40 67.42
N ILE A 627 44.00 -8.33 67.32
CA ILE A 627 45.46 -8.44 67.07
C ILE A 627 46.34 -7.84 68.19
N ASN A 628 45.77 -7.04 69.11
CA ASN A 628 46.52 -6.42 70.19
C ASN A 628 45.89 -6.70 71.57
N GLU A 629 46.73 -7.18 72.47
CA GLU A 629 46.37 -7.64 73.82
C GLU A 629 46.19 -6.51 74.84
N THR A 630 46.79 -5.35 74.59
CA THR A 630 46.95 -4.29 75.61
C THR A 630 46.08 -3.07 75.38
N GLY A 631 45.54 -2.87 74.18
CA GLY A 631 44.72 -1.71 73.83
C GLY A 631 43.25 -1.82 74.28
N GLY A 632 43.01 -2.17 75.54
CA GLY A 632 41.67 -2.24 76.14
C GLY A 632 40.89 -3.51 75.77
N ALA A 633 40.21 -4.11 76.74
CA ALA A 633 39.83 -5.53 76.71
C ALA A 633 38.67 -5.93 75.77
N GLN A 634 38.19 -5.07 74.87
CA GLN A 634 36.89 -5.26 74.20
C GLN A 634 36.93 -4.92 72.71
N ASN A 635 36.26 -5.70 71.86
CA ASN A 635 35.79 -5.26 70.53
C ASN A 635 34.30 -4.99 70.64
N ARG A 636 33.85 -3.85 70.14
CA ARG A 636 32.43 -3.47 70.16
C ARG A 636 32.03 -3.01 68.79
N TYR A 637 30.83 -3.39 68.41
CA TYR A 637 30.20 -2.96 67.17
C TYR A 637 28.82 -2.42 67.50
N GLY A 638 28.26 -1.65 66.58
CA GLY A 638 26.96 -1.02 66.73
C GLY A 638 26.24 -0.89 65.40
N ILE A 639 24.93 -1.12 65.44
CA ILE A 639 23.98 -0.63 64.45
C ILE A 639 23.19 0.45 65.16
N GLU A 640 23.43 1.71 64.79
CA GLU A 640 23.09 2.89 65.59
C GLU A 640 22.39 3.98 64.78
N ASP A 641 21.77 4.95 65.46
CA ASP A 641 21.21 6.17 64.87
C ASP A 641 22.20 7.34 64.87
N GLY A 642 21.81 8.49 64.30
CA GLY A 642 22.57 9.75 64.34
C GLY A 642 22.92 10.30 65.72
N SER A 643 22.32 9.78 66.77
CA SER A 643 22.64 10.11 68.16
C SER A 643 23.46 9.01 68.85
N TYR A 644 23.99 8.03 68.11
CA TYR A 644 24.74 6.87 68.62
C TYR A 644 23.92 6.04 69.61
N ASN A 645 22.61 5.95 69.37
CA ASN A 645 21.74 5.02 70.06
C ASN A 645 21.53 3.79 69.22
N GLY A 646 21.61 2.61 69.84
CA GLY A 646 21.27 1.39 69.13
C GLY A 646 21.71 0.15 69.87
N TYR A 647 22.14 -0.85 69.11
CA TYR A 647 22.50 -2.16 69.65
C TYR A 647 23.73 -2.71 68.96
N GLY A 648 24.47 -3.57 69.66
CA GLY A 648 25.50 -4.33 69.00
C GLY A 648 26.21 -5.34 69.87
N PRO A 649 27.01 -6.20 69.24
CA PRO A 649 27.77 -7.23 69.93
C PRO A 649 28.98 -6.62 70.63
N ARG A 650 29.21 -7.06 71.87
CA ARG A 650 30.44 -6.85 72.63
C ARG A 650 31.15 -8.19 72.77
N MET A 651 32.44 -8.19 72.44
CA MET A 651 33.35 -9.31 72.65
C MET A 651 34.50 -8.83 73.52
N ALA A 652 34.84 -9.55 74.57
CA ALA A 652 35.81 -9.10 75.56
C ALA A 652 36.57 -10.25 76.21
N ASP A 653 37.60 -9.92 76.98
CA ASP A 653 38.36 -10.87 77.82
C ASP A 653 39.04 -11.98 77.01
N PHE A 654 39.48 -11.64 75.79
CA PHE A 654 40.04 -12.53 74.77
C PHE A 654 41.24 -13.39 75.21
N ASN A 655 41.95 -12.98 76.27
CA ASN A 655 43.19 -13.62 76.73
C ASN A 655 43.04 -14.38 78.05
N SER A 656 41.85 -14.37 78.65
CA SER A 656 41.55 -15.15 79.85
C SER A 656 40.24 -15.89 79.62
N LEU A 657 40.34 -17.09 79.02
CA LEU A 657 39.16 -17.91 78.80
C LEU A 657 38.47 -18.22 80.14
N PRO A 658 37.13 -18.17 80.18
CA PRO A 658 36.23 -17.95 79.05
C PRO A 658 36.15 -16.47 78.62
N ALA A 659 36.20 -16.21 77.31
CA ALA A 659 35.99 -14.87 76.75
C ALA A 659 34.52 -14.46 76.91
N ALA A 660 34.28 -13.17 77.14
CA ALA A 660 32.98 -12.62 77.47
C ALA A 660 32.28 -12.04 76.25
N PHE A 661 31.02 -12.43 76.05
CA PHE A 661 30.19 -12.03 74.93
C PHE A 661 28.91 -11.38 75.44
N ALA A 662 28.43 -10.34 74.79
CA ALA A 662 27.22 -9.65 75.20
C ALA A 662 26.51 -9.00 74.02
N ILE A 663 25.19 -8.85 74.17
CA ILE A 663 24.41 -7.88 73.37
C ILE A 663 24.29 -6.63 74.23
N GLU A 664 24.76 -5.50 73.70
CA GLU A 664 24.71 -4.21 74.38
C GLU A 664 23.63 -3.30 73.78
N ARG A 665 23.03 -2.48 74.64
CA ARG A 665 22.31 -1.27 74.25
C ARG A 665 23.29 -0.11 74.31
N ARG A 666 23.34 0.69 73.24
CA ARG A 666 24.09 1.96 73.21
C ARG A 666 23.12 3.12 73.41
N THR A 667 23.45 4.01 74.32
CA THR A 667 22.72 5.26 74.55
C THR A 667 23.73 6.40 74.49
N SER A 668 23.64 7.23 73.45
CA SER A 668 24.61 8.30 73.18
C SER A 668 26.07 7.80 73.14
N GLY A 669 26.30 6.66 72.47
CA GLY A 669 27.61 6.01 72.32
C GLY A 669 28.04 5.16 73.52
N VAL A 670 27.38 5.27 74.68
CA VAL A 670 27.72 4.52 75.89
C VAL A 670 27.03 3.17 75.91
N GLY A 671 27.81 2.08 76.00
CA GLY A 671 27.30 0.70 76.02
C GLY A 671 26.86 0.21 77.40
N SER A 672 25.75 -0.51 77.45
CA SER A 672 25.25 -1.24 78.62
C SER A 672 24.81 -2.64 78.21
N ASN A 673 25.35 -3.67 78.87
CA ASN A 673 24.98 -5.07 78.60
C ASN A 673 23.48 -5.29 78.89
N ILE A 674 22.76 -5.83 77.92
CA ILE A 674 21.38 -6.32 78.09
C ILE A 674 21.43 -7.76 78.58
N VAL A 675 22.29 -8.56 77.94
CA VAL A 675 22.57 -9.97 78.25
C VAL A 675 24.06 -10.24 78.00
N SER A 676 24.63 -11.17 78.76
CA SER A 676 26.03 -11.59 78.58
C SER A 676 26.21 -13.08 78.86
N THR A 677 27.11 -13.71 78.11
CA THR A 677 27.58 -15.08 78.28
C THR A 677 29.11 -15.09 78.30
N ASN A 678 29.71 -16.24 78.62
CA ASN A 678 31.15 -16.46 78.44
C ASN A 678 31.37 -17.82 77.77
N THR A 679 32.30 -17.92 76.82
CA THR A 679 32.67 -19.19 76.17
C THR A 679 34.19 -19.39 76.11
N SER A 680 34.61 -20.65 76.21
CA SER A 680 36.03 -21.03 76.04
C SER A 680 36.39 -21.34 74.59
N ALA A 681 35.44 -21.26 73.66
CA ALA A 681 35.62 -21.62 72.25
C ALA A 681 36.08 -20.45 71.36
N TYR A 682 36.48 -19.31 71.96
CA TYR A 682 37.04 -18.17 71.23
C TYR A 682 38.48 -18.46 70.77
N GLU A 683 38.80 -18.10 69.53
CA GLU A 683 40.12 -18.29 68.91
C GLU A 683 40.87 -16.94 68.83
N TRP A 684 41.92 -16.79 69.65
CA TRP A 684 42.75 -15.58 69.65
C TRP A 684 43.43 -15.37 68.29
N ASN A 685 43.54 -14.09 67.87
CA ASN A 685 44.24 -13.66 66.66
C ASN A 685 43.80 -14.42 65.38
N THR A 686 42.52 -14.81 65.34
CA THR A 686 41.91 -15.55 64.23
C THR A 686 40.70 -14.78 63.74
N TRP A 687 40.44 -14.82 62.43
CA TRP A 687 39.23 -14.26 61.86
C TRP A 687 38.01 -15.05 62.33
N MET A 688 37.03 -14.32 62.84
CA MET A 688 35.74 -14.85 63.24
C MET A 688 34.63 -14.09 62.54
N THR A 689 33.58 -14.78 62.12
CA THR A 689 32.41 -14.15 61.51
C THR A 689 31.37 -13.86 62.59
N VAL A 690 30.98 -12.60 62.69
CA VAL A 690 29.91 -12.13 63.56
C VAL A 690 28.66 -11.98 62.72
N LYS A 691 27.54 -12.47 63.25
CA LYS A 691 26.22 -12.25 62.69
C LYS A 691 25.33 -11.65 63.78
N PHE A 692 24.83 -10.45 63.53
CA PHE A 692 24.00 -9.73 64.50
C PHE A 692 22.69 -9.30 63.85
N ARG A 693 21.56 -9.67 64.45
CA ARG A 693 20.22 -9.43 63.91
C ARG A 693 19.36 -8.69 64.90
N LYS A 694 18.47 -7.86 64.37
CA LYS A 694 17.34 -7.32 65.09
C LYS A 694 16.06 -7.51 64.27
N TYR A 695 15.01 -8.03 64.90
CA TYR A 695 13.67 -8.07 64.32
C TYR A 695 12.59 -7.92 65.38
N GLY A 696 11.70 -6.94 65.20
CA GLY A 696 10.79 -6.51 66.25
C GLY A 696 11.58 -6.06 67.49
N SER A 697 11.34 -6.71 68.64
CA SER A 697 12.13 -6.49 69.85
C SER A 697 13.26 -7.51 70.04
N THR A 698 13.39 -8.51 69.17
CA THR A 698 14.40 -9.57 69.32
C THR A 698 15.76 -9.09 68.83
N LEU A 699 16.80 -9.39 69.59
CA LEU A 699 18.20 -9.18 69.25
C LEU A 699 18.92 -10.52 69.31
N GLU A 700 19.65 -10.87 68.25
CA GLU A 700 20.41 -12.12 68.17
C GLU A 700 21.85 -11.83 67.77
N PHE A 701 22.80 -12.41 68.51
CA PHE A 701 24.23 -12.36 68.21
C PHE A 701 24.75 -13.79 68.10
N GLU A 702 25.26 -14.13 66.92
CA GLU A 702 25.97 -15.36 66.64
C GLU A 702 27.43 -15.07 66.29
N LEU A 703 28.32 -15.96 66.71
CA LEU A 703 29.75 -15.93 66.39
C LEU A 703 30.15 -17.25 65.76
N TYR A 704 30.87 -17.20 64.65
CA TYR A 704 31.37 -18.37 63.94
C TYR A 704 32.90 -18.32 63.86
N ASN A 705 33.56 -19.47 63.98
CA ASN A 705 35.01 -19.55 63.81
C ASN A 705 35.41 -19.54 62.33
N SER A 706 36.72 -19.60 62.08
CA SER A 706 37.32 -19.61 60.73
C SER A 706 36.86 -20.78 59.83
N LEU A 707 36.31 -21.85 60.41
CA LEU A 707 35.76 -23.00 59.69
C LEU A 707 34.24 -22.87 59.43
N GLY A 708 33.63 -21.75 59.81
CA GLY A 708 32.18 -21.54 59.71
C GLY A 708 31.36 -22.30 60.77
N SER A 709 31.99 -22.81 61.82
CA SER A 709 31.29 -23.49 62.92
C SER A 709 30.78 -22.48 63.95
N LEU A 710 29.53 -22.62 64.40
CA LEU A 710 28.93 -21.76 65.43
C LEU A 710 29.65 -21.95 66.78
N VAL A 711 30.14 -20.85 67.33
CA VAL A 711 30.92 -20.75 68.59
C VAL A 711 30.09 -20.22 69.75
N GLU A 712 29.24 -19.24 69.49
CA GLU A 712 28.39 -18.59 70.49
C GLU A 712 27.09 -18.12 69.85
N SER A 713 25.99 -18.15 70.61
CA SER A 713 24.67 -17.65 70.20
C SER A 713 23.94 -17.07 71.39
N ILE A 714 23.68 -15.77 71.35
CA ILE A 714 22.99 -15.02 72.40
C ILE A 714 21.72 -14.42 71.80
N THR A 715 20.59 -14.60 72.48
CA THR A 715 19.32 -13.97 72.10
C THR A 715 18.74 -13.22 73.30
N THR A 716 18.25 -12.00 73.09
CA THR A 716 17.52 -11.22 74.09
C THR A 716 16.41 -10.40 73.44
N THR A 717 15.65 -9.67 74.25
CA THR A 717 14.71 -8.68 73.74
C THR A 717 14.96 -7.29 74.32
N ASP A 718 14.87 -6.27 73.48
CA ASP A 718 14.88 -4.85 73.86
C ASP A 718 14.21 -4.04 72.73
N SER A 719 13.35 -3.08 73.08
CA SER A 719 12.58 -2.26 72.13
C SER A 719 12.84 -0.76 72.30
N SER A 720 13.94 -0.38 72.95
CA SER A 720 14.30 1.01 73.23
C SER A 720 14.58 1.82 71.96
N TYR A 721 15.16 1.19 70.93
CA TYR A 721 15.53 1.81 69.67
C TYR A 721 15.05 0.97 68.48
N ASN A 722 14.65 1.63 67.39
CA ASN A 722 14.01 0.97 66.25
C ASN A 722 14.30 1.66 64.90
N SER A 723 15.34 2.49 64.84
CA SER A 723 15.77 3.21 63.64
C SER A 723 17.28 3.37 63.71
N PHE A 724 18.00 2.89 62.70
CA PHE A 724 19.46 2.85 62.68
C PHE A 724 19.96 3.23 61.29
N ASP A 725 20.92 4.12 61.20
CA ASP A 725 21.41 4.69 59.94
C ASP A 725 22.91 4.44 59.70
N ARG A 726 23.60 3.72 60.60
CA ARG A 726 25.04 3.50 60.51
C ARG A 726 25.51 2.18 61.11
N PHE A 727 26.61 1.67 60.56
CA PHE A 727 27.45 0.66 61.19
C PHE A 727 28.59 1.36 61.95
N VAL A 728 28.86 0.95 63.18
CA VAL A 728 29.86 1.59 64.05
C VAL A 728 30.83 0.56 64.61
N VAL A 729 32.10 0.94 64.60
CA VAL A 729 33.20 0.20 65.22
C VAL A 729 33.66 0.95 66.47
N HIS A 730 33.52 0.32 67.63
CA HIS A 730 33.82 0.85 68.96
C HIS A 730 34.76 -0.08 69.76
N GLY A 731 34.94 0.23 71.05
CA GLY A 731 35.66 -0.64 71.99
C GLY A 731 37.13 -0.25 72.11
N GLY A 732 37.98 -1.25 72.27
CA GLY A 732 39.42 -1.10 72.39
C GLY A 732 40.12 -0.87 71.05
N TRP A 733 41.36 -1.34 70.99
CA TRP A 733 42.27 -1.28 69.86
C TRP A 733 43.41 -2.29 70.12
N GLU A 734 44.19 -2.72 69.16
CA GLU A 734 43.96 -2.79 67.72
C GLU A 734 43.19 -4.06 67.35
N PHE A 735 42.28 -3.96 66.38
CA PHE A 735 41.59 -5.08 65.77
C PHE A 735 41.19 -4.77 64.33
N TYR A 736 41.07 -5.82 63.52
CA TYR A 736 40.62 -5.75 62.15
C TYR A 736 39.13 -6.08 62.00
N THR A 737 38.50 -5.49 60.98
CA THR A 737 37.15 -5.74 60.51
C THR A 737 37.17 -5.89 58.98
N ASP A 738 36.37 -6.79 58.44
CA ASP A 738 36.34 -7.11 57.01
C ASP A 738 34.99 -7.75 56.59
N ASP A 739 34.66 -7.78 55.30
CA ASP A 739 33.45 -8.38 54.69
C ASP A 739 32.15 -7.98 55.43
N ILE A 740 31.90 -6.66 55.52
CA ILE A 740 30.75 -6.10 56.20
C ILE A 740 29.56 -6.07 55.24
N ARG A 741 28.45 -6.65 55.67
CA ARG A 741 27.18 -6.70 54.93
C ARG A 741 26.05 -6.37 55.87
N VAL A 742 25.40 -5.23 55.67
CA VAL A 742 24.19 -4.83 56.40
C VAL A 742 23.01 -4.90 55.45
N ARG A 743 21.94 -5.59 55.85
CA ARG A 743 20.67 -5.63 55.10
C ARG A 743 19.46 -5.57 56.00
N LYS A 744 18.31 -5.20 55.44
CA LYS A 744 16.99 -5.51 56.01
C LYS A 744 16.87 -6.98 56.39
N TYR A 745 16.19 -7.27 57.50
CA TYR A 745 15.93 -8.64 57.94
C TYR A 745 14.46 -8.90 58.25
N VAL A 746 13.99 -10.10 57.90
CA VAL A 746 12.66 -10.62 58.23
C VAL A 746 12.81 -12.05 58.75
N SER A 747 12.05 -12.42 59.79
CA SER A 747 12.21 -13.71 60.50
C SER A 747 11.66 -14.93 59.75
N SER A 748 11.20 -14.73 58.52
CA SER A 748 10.88 -15.80 57.55
C SER A 748 11.57 -15.45 56.24
N GLU A 749 12.85 -15.80 56.13
CA GLU A 749 13.63 -15.53 54.92
C GLU A 749 13.18 -16.41 53.74
N SER A 750 13.20 -15.85 52.54
CA SER A 750 12.93 -16.60 51.31
C SER A 750 14.05 -17.60 51.04
N VAL A 751 13.71 -18.89 50.97
CA VAL A 751 14.60 -19.92 50.42
C VAL A 751 14.45 -19.94 48.92
N THR A 752 15.58 -20.03 48.22
CA THR A 752 15.62 -20.03 46.76
C THR A 752 15.72 -21.46 46.20
N SER A 753 15.08 -21.72 45.07
CA SER A 753 15.27 -22.96 44.31
C SER A 753 15.30 -22.69 42.82
N LEU A 754 16.26 -23.28 42.11
CA LEU A 754 16.40 -23.13 40.66
C LEU A 754 15.52 -24.13 39.92
N GLY A 755 14.74 -23.63 38.97
CA GLY A 755 14.00 -24.45 38.02
C GLY A 755 14.84 -24.97 36.86
N SER A 756 14.15 -25.61 35.92
CA SER A 756 14.72 -26.10 34.67
C SER A 756 15.21 -24.96 33.78
N GLN A 757 16.21 -25.24 32.96
CA GLN A 757 16.65 -24.33 31.90
C GLN A 757 15.54 -24.12 30.87
N GLU A 758 15.32 -22.87 30.50
CA GLU A 758 14.42 -22.44 29.43
C GLU A 758 15.27 -21.88 28.26
N LEU A 759 14.74 -21.99 27.04
CA LEU A 759 15.30 -21.42 25.81
C LEU A 759 14.41 -20.24 25.35
N PRO A 760 14.91 -19.30 24.52
CA PRO A 760 14.08 -18.28 23.92
C PRO A 760 12.99 -18.92 23.04
N ASP A 761 11.72 -18.56 23.24
CA ASP A 761 10.63 -19.02 22.38
C ASP A 761 10.72 -18.31 21.02
N THR A 762 10.94 -19.06 19.93
CA THR A 762 10.81 -18.54 18.55
C THR A 762 9.40 -18.81 18.05
N THR A 763 8.62 -17.77 17.78
CA THR A 763 7.32 -17.94 17.10
C THR A 763 7.55 -18.27 15.62
N SER A 764 6.96 -19.35 15.12
CA SER A 764 6.98 -19.83 13.74
C SER A 764 5.64 -19.54 13.04
N TRP A 765 5.70 -19.08 11.79
CA TRP A 765 4.52 -19.02 10.91
C TRP A 765 4.21 -20.42 10.40
N ILE A 766 3.03 -20.93 10.76
CA ILE A 766 2.64 -22.33 10.53
C ILE A 766 1.61 -22.50 9.42
N GLY A 767 1.04 -21.41 8.92
CA GLY A 767 0.06 -21.46 7.83
C GLY A 767 -0.23 -20.12 7.20
N LEU A 768 -0.57 -20.13 5.92
CA LEU A 768 -1.22 -19.06 5.19
C LEU A 768 -2.41 -19.66 4.43
N SER A 769 -3.59 -19.08 4.58
CA SER A 769 -4.76 -19.45 3.78
C SER A 769 -5.43 -18.21 3.23
N TRP A 770 -6.16 -18.38 2.14
CA TRP A 770 -6.97 -17.34 1.53
C TRP A 770 -8.26 -17.93 0.96
N ASP A 771 -9.26 -17.07 0.81
CA ASP A 771 -10.51 -17.35 0.12
C ASP A 771 -10.63 -16.46 -1.12
N GLU A 772 -10.96 -17.05 -2.26
CA GLU A 772 -10.93 -16.38 -3.56
C GLU A 772 -12.05 -16.87 -4.48
N THR A 773 -12.51 -15.96 -5.35
CA THR A 773 -13.36 -16.30 -6.50
C THR A 773 -12.59 -16.02 -7.78
N LEU A 774 -12.32 -17.09 -8.55
CA LEU A 774 -11.70 -17.01 -9.86
C LEU A 774 -12.77 -17.19 -10.94
N ALA A 775 -13.03 -16.12 -11.67
CA ALA A 775 -13.76 -16.17 -12.93
C ALA A 775 -12.88 -16.82 -14.03
N GLY A 776 -13.45 -17.04 -15.22
CA GLY A 776 -12.70 -17.61 -16.34
C GLY A 776 -11.46 -16.78 -16.67
N ASN A 777 -10.31 -17.43 -16.84
CA ASN A 777 -9.03 -16.81 -17.22
C ASN A 777 -8.51 -15.72 -16.25
N THR A 778 -8.87 -15.80 -14.97
CA THR A 778 -8.29 -15.01 -13.87
C THR A 778 -7.45 -15.89 -12.94
N ASP A 779 -6.50 -15.28 -12.22
CA ASP A 779 -5.63 -15.99 -11.28
C ASP A 779 -5.19 -15.09 -10.12
N ILE A 780 -4.94 -15.68 -8.94
CA ILE A 780 -4.34 -15.03 -7.78
C ILE A 780 -3.17 -15.88 -7.28
N THR A 781 -2.00 -15.24 -7.14
CA THR A 781 -0.79 -15.90 -6.61
C THR A 781 -0.30 -15.20 -5.35
N PHE A 782 0.29 -15.97 -4.43
CA PHE A 782 0.78 -15.45 -3.15
C PHE A 782 2.30 -15.57 -3.02
N GLU A 783 2.89 -14.57 -2.38
CA GLU A 783 4.27 -14.54 -1.92
C GLU A 783 4.32 -14.13 -0.45
N VAL A 784 5.34 -14.55 0.28
CA VAL A 784 5.60 -14.16 1.68
C VAL A 784 7.04 -13.74 1.87
N ARG A 785 7.28 -12.97 2.93
CA ARG A 785 8.62 -12.64 3.42
C ARG A 785 8.61 -12.48 4.93
N ALA A 786 9.68 -12.88 5.60
CA ALA A 786 9.81 -12.74 7.04
C ALA A 786 11.22 -12.27 7.48
N SER A 787 11.29 -11.67 8.66
CA SER A 787 12.53 -11.22 9.31
C SER A 787 12.38 -11.25 10.84
N ASP A 788 13.49 -11.43 11.56
CA ASP A 788 13.54 -11.22 13.00
C ASP A 788 13.65 -9.73 13.39
N THR A 789 14.04 -8.87 12.43
CA THR A 789 14.05 -7.41 12.61
C THR A 789 12.80 -6.77 12.03
N PRO A 790 12.18 -5.78 12.70
CA PRO A 790 11.06 -5.03 12.14
C PRO A 790 11.44 -4.41 10.79
N PHE A 791 10.52 -4.41 9.83
CA PHE A 791 10.70 -3.76 8.54
C PHE A 791 9.41 -3.02 8.12
N ALA A 792 9.55 -1.99 7.29
CA ALA A 792 8.42 -1.23 6.76
C ALA A 792 7.68 -2.01 5.67
N LYS A 793 6.37 -1.78 5.52
CA LYS A 793 5.53 -2.50 4.54
C LYS A 793 5.96 -2.32 3.08
N ASP A 794 6.65 -1.23 2.77
CA ASP A 794 7.20 -0.85 1.46
C ASP A 794 8.73 -1.09 1.34
N ALA A 795 9.35 -1.73 2.33
CA ALA A 795 10.78 -2.02 2.30
C ALA A 795 11.15 -2.95 1.13
N VAL A 796 12.33 -2.75 0.53
CA VAL A 796 12.87 -3.60 -0.55
C VAL A 796 13.43 -4.94 -0.06
N SER A 797 13.65 -5.09 1.24
CA SER A 797 14.11 -6.30 1.91
C SER A 797 13.28 -6.56 3.17
N PRO A 798 12.99 -7.82 3.55
CA PRO A 798 13.48 -9.08 2.95
C PRO A 798 12.87 -9.38 1.57
N SER A 799 13.49 -10.30 0.83
CA SER A 799 13.02 -10.74 -0.49
C SER A 799 11.74 -11.58 -0.38
N TRP A 800 10.88 -11.44 -1.38
CA TRP A 800 9.65 -12.23 -1.52
C TRP A 800 9.95 -13.68 -1.91
N VAL A 801 9.16 -14.60 -1.37
CA VAL A 801 9.22 -16.04 -1.64
C VAL A 801 7.82 -16.49 -2.07
N ALA A 802 7.71 -17.08 -3.26
CA ALA A 802 6.45 -17.61 -3.76
C ALA A 802 5.90 -18.74 -2.88
N VAL A 803 4.64 -18.62 -2.50
CA VAL A 803 3.89 -19.63 -1.75
C VAL A 803 3.17 -20.51 -2.76
N GLY A 804 3.86 -21.53 -3.27
CA GLY A 804 3.25 -22.48 -4.20
C GLY A 804 2.20 -23.37 -3.52
N GLY A 805 1.15 -23.76 -4.24
CA GLY A 805 0.13 -24.72 -3.78
C GLY A 805 -1.29 -24.15 -3.77
N THR A 806 -2.23 -24.91 -3.23
CA THR A 806 -3.62 -24.50 -2.99
C THR A 806 -3.79 -24.07 -1.53
N SER A 807 -4.54 -23.01 -1.26
CA SER A 807 -4.95 -22.61 0.09
C SER A 807 -5.57 -23.80 0.87
N PRO A 808 -5.16 -24.09 2.13
CA PRO A 808 -4.10 -23.43 2.92
C PRO A 808 -2.70 -24.01 2.64
N VAL A 809 -1.67 -23.16 2.73
CA VAL A 809 -0.26 -23.56 2.69
C VAL A 809 0.31 -23.64 4.10
N VAL A 810 0.79 -24.83 4.49
CA VAL A 810 1.28 -25.14 5.85
C VAL A 810 2.76 -25.53 5.91
N SER A 811 3.48 -25.38 4.80
CA SER A 811 4.90 -25.76 4.70
C SER A 811 5.63 -24.85 3.71
N GLY A 812 6.92 -24.61 3.93
CA GLY A 812 7.72 -23.74 3.06
C GLY A 812 7.57 -22.24 3.36
N LEU A 813 6.92 -21.89 4.48
CA LEU A 813 6.86 -20.52 4.98
C LEU A 813 8.20 -20.11 5.60
N PRO A 814 8.65 -18.86 5.42
CA PRO A 814 9.90 -18.36 5.97
C PRO A 814 9.81 -18.20 7.49
N SER A 815 10.94 -18.38 8.18
CA SER A 815 11.08 -18.08 9.60
C SER A 815 11.29 -16.59 9.86
N GLY A 816 10.81 -16.08 10.98
CA GLY A 816 11.11 -14.74 11.47
C GLY A 816 9.94 -14.16 12.26
N ARG A 817 10.18 -13.25 13.22
CA ARG A 817 9.10 -12.62 14.03
C ARG A 817 8.11 -11.78 13.21
N TYR A 818 8.59 -11.08 12.19
CA TYR A 818 7.80 -10.19 11.37
C TYR A 818 7.54 -10.83 10.02
N MET A 819 6.28 -10.94 9.58
CA MET A 819 5.93 -11.47 8.26
C MET A 819 5.02 -10.54 7.49
N GLN A 820 5.14 -10.57 6.18
CA GLN A 820 4.23 -9.92 5.25
C GLN A 820 3.89 -10.90 4.13
N TRP A 821 2.66 -10.84 3.64
CA TRP A 821 2.25 -11.54 2.42
C TRP A 821 1.98 -10.54 1.30
N ARG A 822 2.02 -11.02 0.06
CA ARG A 822 1.62 -10.28 -1.14
C ARG A 822 0.79 -11.18 -2.03
N ALA A 823 -0.37 -10.69 -2.43
CA ALA A 823 -1.20 -11.29 -3.47
C ALA A 823 -0.97 -10.54 -4.79
N THR A 824 -0.86 -11.29 -5.89
CA THR A 824 -0.84 -10.75 -7.25
C THR A 824 -2.07 -11.29 -7.98
N LEU A 825 -2.95 -10.37 -8.36
CA LEU A 825 -4.16 -10.64 -9.14
C LEU A 825 -3.80 -10.47 -10.62
N THR A 826 -4.32 -11.36 -11.47
CA THR A 826 -4.17 -11.26 -12.93
C THR A 826 -5.47 -11.63 -13.64
N THR A 827 -5.71 -11.00 -14.78
CA THR A 827 -6.79 -11.37 -15.70
C THR A 827 -6.29 -11.32 -17.13
N SER A 828 -6.74 -12.28 -17.93
CA SER A 828 -6.69 -12.20 -19.40
C SER A 828 -8.08 -12.10 -20.02
N ASP A 829 -9.11 -11.95 -19.17
CA ASP A 829 -10.49 -11.69 -19.55
C ASP A 829 -10.84 -10.23 -19.20
N PRO A 830 -11.14 -9.38 -20.19
CA PRO A 830 -11.42 -7.95 -19.97
C PRO A 830 -12.67 -7.70 -19.13
N ALA A 831 -13.60 -8.66 -19.06
CA ALA A 831 -14.90 -8.52 -18.41
C ALA A 831 -14.87 -9.03 -16.97
N ASN A 832 -13.78 -9.70 -16.55
CA ASN A 832 -13.71 -10.40 -15.29
C ASN A 832 -12.49 -9.98 -14.48
N THR A 833 -12.70 -9.80 -13.19
CA THR A 833 -11.64 -9.63 -12.20
C THR A 833 -11.63 -10.84 -11.27
N PRO A 834 -10.45 -11.37 -10.87
CA PRO A 834 -10.39 -12.25 -9.71
C PRO A 834 -10.79 -11.45 -8.46
N ILE A 835 -11.34 -12.14 -7.47
CA ILE A 835 -11.76 -11.54 -6.20
C ILE A 835 -11.04 -12.25 -5.06
N LEU A 836 -10.32 -11.51 -4.23
CA LEU A 836 -9.76 -12.00 -2.98
C LEU A 836 -10.66 -11.55 -1.82
N HIS A 837 -11.24 -12.51 -1.10
CA HIS A 837 -12.21 -12.25 -0.02
C HIS A 837 -11.53 -12.18 1.35
N GLU A 838 -10.58 -13.08 1.60
CA GLU A 838 -9.98 -13.24 2.92
C GLU A 838 -8.55 -13.73 2.82
N VAL A 839 -7.69 -13.29 3.74
CA VAL A 839 -6.39 -13.91 4.00
C VAL A 839 -6.21 -14.16 5.50
N ILE A 840 -5.86 -15.38 5.87
CA ILE A 840 -5.56 -15.80 7.24
C ILE A 840 -4.10 -16.24 7.35
N ILE A 841 -3.42 -15.76 8.38
CA ILE A 841 -2.09 -16.21 8.77
C ILE A 841 -2.16 -16.93 10.11
N TYR A 842 -1.53 -18.10 10.19
CA TYR A 842 -1.43 -18.91 11.40
C TYR A 842 -0.01 -18.86 11.97
N TYR A 843 0.11 -18.70 13.29
CA TYR A 843 1.37 -18.68 14.02
C TYR A 843 1.20 -19.28 15.43
N ASP A 844 2.32 -19.61 16.06
CA ASP A 844 2.37 -20.28 17.37
C ASP A 844 2.56 -19.35 18.58
#